data_AF-A0A813YTP9-F1
#
_entry.id   AF-A0A813YTP9-F1
#
_cell.length_a   1.000
_cell.length_b   1.000
_cell.length_c   1.000
_cell.angle_alpha   90.00
_cell.angle_beta   90.00
_cell.angle_gamma   90.00
#
_symmetry.space_group_name_H-M   'P 1'
#
loop_
_entity.id
_entity.type
_entity.pdbx_description
1 polymer ?
#
loop_
_entity_poly.entity_id
_entity_poly.type
_entity_poly.pdbx_seq_one_letter_code
_entity_poly.pdbx_strand_id
1 'polypeptide(L)'
;MEVQKRRYNIRSLIRFLQGVVFAIFIFAIILMIYLISIYHTRLTPFVNYAIVFDAGSSHTEMFVYYWPADKSNGLGTTSTVNELFVCQLDTIRYKDPIKGETTKLKAISDFEKNLNKLEDYFRPCLTEAIERIPANRYKFSPIFLGATAGMRLLNKRDVKAGRQILETIRDIFSRSPFQFVVARQVRILSGIEEAIDGWITTNVLLEKITHRHAQKKIQPKNELDADMIGVLDLGGASTQVTFTYNKTINNEPVPDKFSANISLFGNTYNPYAHSYLCWGKNEGLKRHRARLLTAAIDTNPKIFSSSASPSIDDPCFVPGFNQTLPLTQIFSSPCTVNEKQKLINYINKAPLTFVGTGNYSQCRQLLINLFDTKRNDKKFNCSYKQEYCTFDHAFQPYIPSNIRFIGLSGYYYVFNSLAFGMSKTKNKSLERYDFKDFPQEEFAQRLNSVCETEYSILYEQEQMTNVTEAYKRNLCFDATYIWLLLTYGIGFKGDDLKRLSVAQNLPSGKVGWTLGYMINQTNYIPAEYRERIITKKSFVGWLIIRQRALARTVESAKYLGSSNVLALSTSRPMSTSTTHHASAQSTPEVSSILEQKILGHQSKQDLEETGRVLTIGDGIARVYGLKNIQAEEMVEFSSGLKGMALNLEPDNVGVVVFGNDRLIKEGDIVKRTGAIVDVPIGDELLGRVVDALGNPIDGKGPLNTKKRARVGIKAPGIIPRISVREPMQTGMKAVDSLVPIGRGQRELIIGDRQTGKTAVAIDTIINQKRFNDAGEEKKKLYCIYVAIGQKRSTVAQLVKRLTDSDAMKYSVIVAATASDAAPLQYLAPYSGCAMGEHFRDTGRHALIIYDDLSKQAVAYRQMSLLLRRPPGREAYPGDVFYLHSRLLERAAKMNDSHGGGSLTALPIIETQAGDVSAYIPTNVISITDGQIFLETELFYKGIRPAINVGLSVSRVGSAAQTKAMKQVSGKMKLELAQYREVAAFAQFGSDLDAATQSLLNRGVRLTELLKQGQYVPMAIEEQVCVIYAGVRGHLDKLDPSKITKFEQAFLQHLKGQHKDILESVRSKSEITPETDAKLKEIVQSFVGSFKA
;
A
#
# COMPACT_ATOMS: atom_id res chain seq x y z
N MET A 1 62.58 -23.38 -65.78
CA MET A 1 61.56 -22.36 -65.43
C MET A 1 60.33 -22.92 -64.71
N GLU A 2 59.88 -24.14 -65.01
CA GLU A 2 58.67 -24.75 -64.43
C GLU A 2 58.80 -25.19 -62.95
N VAL A 3 60.02 -25.55 -62.52
CA VAL A 3 60.29 -26.02 -61.14
C VAL A 3 60.29 -24.86 -60.12
N GLN A 4 60.69 -23.64 -60.52
CA GLN A 4 60.63 -22.46 -59.64
C GLN A 4 59.20 -21.94 -59.44
N LYS A 5 58.33 -22.03 -60.45
CA LYS A 5 56.91 -21.64 -60.35
C LYS A 5 56.12 -22.57 -59.42
N ARG A 6 56.42 -23.88 -59.42
CA ARG A 6 55.84 -24.84 -58.45
C ARG A 6 56.29 -24.61 -57.01
N ARG A 7 57.56 -24.27 -56.76
CA ARG A 7 58.07 -23.98 -55.41
C ARG A 7 57.52 -22.68 -54.80
N TYR A 8 57.24 -21.66 -55.62
CA TYR A 8 56.61 -20.41 -55.15
C TYR A 8 55.14 -20.60 -54.78
N ASN A 9 54.37 -21.35 -55.59
CA ASN A 9 52.97 -21.66 -55.28
C ASN A 9 52.82 -22.55 -54.04
N ILE A 10 53.73 -23.51 -53.80
CA ILE A 10 53.69 -24.34 -52.59
C ILE A 10 54.01 -23.51 -51.34
N ARG A 11 54.99 -22.60 -51.38
CA ARG A 11 55.30 -21.71 -50.24
C ARG A 11 54.19 -20.70 -49.95
N SER A 12 53.53 -20.19 -50.99
CA SER A 12 52.34 -19.33 -50.86
C SER A 12 51.16 -20.08 -50.23
N LEU A 13 50.92 -21.32 -50.68
CA LEU A 13 49.86 -22.18 -50.14
C LEU A 13 50.14 -22.58 -48.68
N ILE A 14 51.39 -22.86 -48.33
CA ILE A 14 51.78 -23.16 -46.94
C ILE A 14 51.60 -21.93 -46.04
N ARG A 15 51.97 -20.73 -46.48
CA ARG A 15 51.73 -19.49 -45.72
C ARG A 15 50.24 -19.18 -45.57
N PHE A 16 49.44 -19.44 -46.60
CA PHE A 16 47.99 -19.31 -46.55
C PHE A 16 47.36 -20.31 -45.56
N LEU A 17 47.77 -21.57 -45.61
CA LEU A 17 47.34 -22.61 -44.66
C LEU A 17 47.77 -22.30 -43.23
N GLN A 18 49.00 -21.80 -43.02
CA GLN A 18 49.47 -21.36 -41.69
C GLN A 18 48.66 -20.18 -41.16
N GLY A 19 48.30 -19.21 -42.02
CA GLY A 19 47.42 -18.10 -41.65
C GLY A 19 46.00 -18.55 -41.29
N VAL A 20 45.45 -19.51 -42.03
CA VAL A 20 44.13 -20.10 -41.73
C VAL A 20 44.15 -20.90 -40.42
N VAL A 21 45.19 -21.70 -40.18
CA VAL A 21 45.34 -22.45 -38.91
C VAL A 21 45.51 -21.49 -37.73
N PHE A 22 46.28 -20.41 -37.89
CA PHE A 22 46.45 -19.40 -36.84
C PHE A 22 45.14 -18.64 -36.56
N ALA A 23 44.37 -18.30 -37.59
CA ALA A 23 43.06 -17.68 -37.45
C ALA A 23 42.04 -18.62 -36.76
N ILE A 24 42.04 -19.91 -37.09
CA ILE A 24 41.22 -20.92 -36.42
C ILE A 24 41.62 -21.07 -34.95
N PHE A 25 42.93 -21.03 -34.64
CA PHE A 25 43.43 -21.12 -33.27
C PHE A 25 43.04 -19.89 -32.43
N ILE A 26 43.15 -18.68 -32.99
CA ILE A 26 42.66 -17.45 -32.34
C ILE A 26 41.15 -17.50 -32.14
N PHE A 27 40.39 -17.95 -33.14
CA PHE A 27 38.94 -18.09 -33.03
C PHE A 27 38.54 -19.11 -31.96
N ALA A 28 39.27 -20.22 -31.84
CA ALA A 28 39.07 -21.22 -30.79
C ALA A 28 39.37 -20.67 -29.40
N ILE A 29 40.43 -19.85 -29.24
CA ILE A 29 40.76 -19.19 -27.96
C ILE A 29 39.67 -18.17 -27.60
N ILE A 30 39.23 -17.34 -28.54
CA ILE A 30 38.16 -16.36 -28.31
C ILE A 30 36.86 -17.08 -27.95
N LEU A 31 36.53 -18.17 -28.64
CA LEU A 31 35.35 -18.99 -28.34
C LEU A 31 35.48 -19.65 -26.96
N MET A 32 36.66 -20.13 -26.59
CA MET A 32 36.92 -20.72 -25.27
C MET A 32 36.80 -19.66 -24.16
N ILE A 33 37.37 -18.47 -24.33
CA ILE A 33 37.21 -17.35 -23.39
C ILE A 33 35.75 -16.92 -23.29
N TYR A 34 35.03 -16.88 -24.41
CA TYR A 34 33.60 -16.58 -24.46
C TYR A 34 32.75 -17.64 -23.75
N LEU A 35 33.07 -18.93 -23.95
CA LEU A 35 32.40 -20.05 -23.29
C LEU A 35 32.73 -20.11 -21.79
N ILE A 36 33.96 -19.82 -21.38
CA ILE A 36 34.35 -19.69 -19.98
C ILE A 36 33.63 -18.50 -19.34
N SER A 37 33.53 -17.36 -20.04
CA SER A 37 32.77 -16.19 -19.58
C SER A 37 31.28 -16.49 -19.42
N ILE A 38 30.66 -17.22 -20.36
CA ILE A 38 29.27 -17.69 -20.28
C ILE A 38 29.09 -18.71 -19.14
N TYR A 39 30.05 -19.61 -18.96
CA TYR A 39 30.01 -20.61 -17.90
C TYR A 39 30.14 -19.94 -16.51
N HIS A 40 31.01 -18.93 -16.39
CA HIS A 40 31.19 -18.18 -15.15
C HIS A 40 29.97 -17.31 -14.82
N THR A 41 29.33 -16.68 -15.82
CA THR A 41 28.07 -15.93 -15.64
C THR A 41 26.85 -16.81 -15.36
N ARG A 42 26.88 -18.11 -15.72
CA ARG A 42 25.81 -19.07 -15.38
C ARG A 42 25.89 -19.63 -13.96
N LEU A 43 27.07 -19.61 -13.34
CA LEU A 43 27.33 -20.23 -12.02
C LEU A 43 27.22 -19.27 -10.84
N THR A 44 27.22 -17.95 -11.05
CA THR A 44 26.94 -17.00 -9.95
C THR A 44 25.43 -16.91 -9.72
N PRO A 45 24.93 -17.22 -8.51
CA PRO A 45 23.53 -16.97 -8.19
C PRO A 45 23.27 -15.46 -8.29
N PHE A 46 22.19 -15.06 -8.95
CA PHE A 46 21.75 -13.66 -8.93
C PHE A 46 21.25 -13.37 -7.51
N VAL A 47 21.92 -12.46 -6.83
CA VAL A 47 21.64 -12.10 -5.43
C VAL A 47 21.14 -10.67 -5.38
N ASN A 48 20.02 -10.46 -4.71
CA ASN A 48 19.49 -9.14 -4.38
C ASN A 48 20.06 -8.69 -3.05
N TYR A 49 20.26 -7.39 -2.89
CA TYR A 49 20.70 -6.77 -1.65
C TYR A 49 19.69 -5.70 -1.23
N ALA A 50 19.59 -5.42 0.06
CA ALA A 50 18.88 -4.26 0.56
C ALA A 50 19.58 -3.71 1.80
N ILE A 51 19.42 -2.42 2.03
CA ILE A 51 19.95 -1.70 3.18
C ILE A 51 18.77 -1.24 4.02
N VAL A 52 18.78 -1.54 5.32
CA VAL A 52 17.74 -1.15 6.26
C VAL A 52 18.37 -0.47 7.46
N PHE A 53 17.98 0.78 7.71
CA PHE A 53 18.33 1.49 8.93
C PHE A 53 17.25 1.29 10.00
N ASP A 54 17.66 0.71 11.12
CA ASP A 54 16.91 0.72 12.37
C ASP A 54 17.21 2.00 13.14
N ALA A 55 16.32 2.98 13.04
CA ALA A 55 16.45 4.24 13.74
C ALA A 55 15.73 4.20 15.09
N GLY A 56 16.41 3.52 16.03
CA GLY A 56 16.05 3.36 17.43
C GLY A 56 16.01 4.67 18.24
N SER A 57 15.38 4.63 19.42
CA SER A 57 15.34 5.78 20.34
C SER A 57 16.66 6.06 21.07
N SER A 58 17.57 5.08 21.08
CA SER A 58 18.83 5.13 21.85
C SER A 58 20.07 5.17 20.94
N HIS A 59 19.95 4.61 19.74
CA HIS A 59 20.99 4.53 18.71
C HIS A 59 20.34 4.17 17.37
N THR A 60 21.08 4.34 16.27
CA THR A 60 20.69 3.88 14.93
C THR A 60 21.66 2.80 14.45
N GLU A 61 21.15 1.74 13.82
CA GLU A 61 21.98 0.70 13.19
C GLU A 61 21.57 0.51 11.73
N MET A 62 22.52 0.17 10.88
CA MET A 62 22.31 -0.19 9.48
C MET A 62 22.55 -1.68 9.30
N PHE A 63 21.58 -2.35 8.68
CA PHE A 63 21.65 -3.75 8.32
C PHE A 63 21.69 -3.87 6.81
N VAL A 64 22.56 -4.73 6.30
CA VAL A 64 22.56 -5.09 4.88
C VAL A 64 22.15 -6.54 4.77
N TYR A 65 21.10 -6.79 4.00
CA TYR A 65 20.57 -8.13 3.76
C TYR A 65 20.79 -8.53 2.31
N TYR A 66 20.89 -9.84 2.08
CA TYR A 66 20.95 -10.42 0.76
C TYR A 66 20.05 -11.66 0.64
N TRP A 67 19.52 -11.91 -0.56
CA TRP A 67 18.69 -13.08 -0.83
C TRP A 67 18.78 -13.52 -2.29
N PRO A 68 18.44 -14.79 -2.60
CA PRO A 68 18.34 -15.23 -3.98
C PRO A 68 17.31 -14.41 -4.76
N ALA A 69 17.67 -13.95 -5.96
CA ALA A 69 16.76 -13.13 -6.77
C ALA A 69 15.56 -13.93 -7.33
N ASP A 70 15.69 -15.26 -7.39
CA ASP A 70 14.62 -16.20 -7.73
C ASP A 70 13.70 -16.42 -6.52
N LYS A 71 12.38 -16.26 -6.73
CA LYS A 71 11.36 -16.63 -5.73
C LYS A 71 10.89 -18.05 -5.98
N SER A 72 10.90 -18.92 -4.96
CA SER A 72 10.39 -20.28 -5.10
C SER A 72 8.87 -20.28 -5.40
N ASN A 73 8.49 -20.87 -6.53
CA ASN A 73 7.10 -21.21 -6.91
C ASN A 73 6.05 -20.07 -6.84
N GLY A 74 6.44 -18.80 -6.99
CA GLY A 74 5.48 -17.69 -7.06
C GLY A 74 4.83 -17.28 -5.73
N LEU A 75 5.39 -17.69 -4.59
CA LEU A 75 4.85 -17.44 -3.24
C LEU A 75 5.03 -15.99 -2.71
N GLY A 76 5.41 -15.03 -3.55
CA GLY A 76 5.63 -13.64 -3.14
C GLY A 76 6.91 -13.41 -2.32
N THR A 77 7.21 -14.27 -1.34
CA THR A 77 8.37 -14.16 -0.43
C THR A 77 9.55 -15.03 -0.88
N THR A 78 10.79 -14.56 -0.73
CA THR A 78 11.97 -15.43 -0.89
C THR A 78 12.07 -16.43 0.25
N SER A 79 12.46 -17.68 -0.02
CA SER A 79 12.60 -18.72 1.02
C SER A 79 13.68 -18.43 2.06
N THR A 80 14.63 -17.55 1.75
CA THR A 80 15.74 -17.17 2.62
C THR A 80 16.10 -15.69 2.44
N VAL A 81 16.28 -14.97 3.54
CA VAL A 81 16.90 -13.64 3.61
C VAL A 81 18.03 -13.75 4.62
N ASN A 82 19.26 -13.42 4.21
CA ASN A 82 20.45 -13.56 5.04
C ASN A 82 21.04 -12.18 5.34
N GLU A 83 21.54 -12.00 6.55
CA GLU A 83 22.31 -10.82 6.92
C GLU A 83 23.70 -10.89 6.29
N LEU A 84 24.13 -9.81 5.63
CA LEU A 84 25.48 -9.64 5.11
C LEU A 84 26.39 -9.06 6.19
N PHE A 85 25.97 -7.93 6.79
CA PHE A 85 26.65 -7.29 7.92
C PHE A 85 25.75 -6.24 8.59
N VAL A 86 26.18 -5.79 9.78
CA VAL A 86 25.57 -4.71 10.56
C VAL A 86 26.61 -3.63 10.84
N CYS A 87 26.22 -2.37 10.71
CA CYS A 87 27.02 -1.20 11.07
C CYS A 87 26.25 -0.32 12.05
N GLN A 88 26.79 -0.10 13.24
CA GLN A 88 26.19 0.81 14.23
C GLN A 88 26.68 2.24 13.97
N LEU A 89 25.76 3.22 13.90
CA LEU A 89 26.14 4.61 13.63
C LEU A 89 26.75 5.26 14.87
N ASP A 90 27.87 5.97 14.66
CA ASP A 90 28.64 6.60 15.73
C ASP A 90 27.98 7.83 16.36
N THR A 91 28.23 8.05 17.64
CA THR A 91 27.74 9.23 18.36
C THR A 91 28.47 10.51 17.91
N ILE A 92 27.74 11.51 17.42
CA ILE A 92 28.31 12.82 17.10
C ILE A 92 28.32 13.69 18.37
N ARG A 93 29.48 14.26 18.70
CA ARG A 93 29.61 15.29 19.73
C ARG A 93 29.51 16.66 19.08
N TYR A 94 28.53 17.45 19.52
CA TYR A 94 28.33 18.82 19.06
C TYR A 94 28.50 19.78 20.23
N LYS A 95 29.39 20.77 20.09
CA LYS A 95 29.54 21.86 21.06
C LYS A 95 28.69 23.03 20.59
N ASP A 96 27.68 23.40 21.38
CA ASP A 96 26.84 24.56 21.10
C ASP A 96 27.70 25.83 21.10
N PRO A 97 27.78 26.58 19.99
CA PRO A 97 28.64 27.75 19.87
C PRO A 97 28.17 28.93 20.72
N ILE A 98 26.91 28.95 21.15
CA ILE A 98 26.31 30.02 21.96
C ILE A 98 26.36 29.65 23.45
N LYS A 99 26.08 28.39 23.80
CA LYS A 99 26.00 27.94 25.21
C LYS A 99 27.26 27.25 25.74
N GLY A 100 28.19 26.86 24.86
CA GLY A 100 29.40 26.11 25.23
C GLY A 100 29.16 24.66 25.66
N GLU A 101 27.90 24.22 25.77
CA GLU A 101 27.50 22.87 26.18
C GLU A 101 27.76 21.83 25.07
N THR A 102 28.35 20.69 25.44
CA THR A 102 28.55 19.56 24.50
C THR A 102 27.36 18.61 24.52
N THR A 103 26.58 18.60 23.45
CA THR A 103 25.46 17.67 23.23
C THR A 103 25.93 16.42 22.48
N LYS A 104 25.49 15.25 22.90
CA LYS A 104 25.75 13.97 22.22
C LYS A 104 24.52 13.59 21.40
N LEU A 105 24.67 13.48 20.08
CA LEU A 105 23.61 13.06 19.15
C LEU A 105 23.79 11.57 18.86
N LYS A 106 22.82 10.75 19.27
CA LYS A 106 22.92 9.27 19.24
C LYS A 106 21.84 8.62 18.40
N ALA A 107 20.63 9.16 18.42
CA ALA A 107 19.50 8.72 17.63
C ALA A 107 19.09 9.83 16.65
N ILE A 108 18.43 9.48 15.54
CA ILE A 108 18.00 10.49 14.56
C ILE A 108 17.05 11.55 15.16
N SER A 109 16.31 11.21 16.22
CA SER A 109 15.44 12.14 16.95
C SER A 109 16.19 13.24 17.70
N ASP A 110 17.50 13.08 17.91
CA ASP A 110 18.34 14.09 18.59
C ASP A 110 18.73 15.24 17.66
N PHE A 111 18.57 15.07 16.34
CA PHE A 111 19.02 16.02 15.32
C PHE A 111 18.02 17.16 15.04
N GLU A 112 16.97 17.32 15.87
CA GLU A 112 15.96 18.39 15.77
C GLU A 112 16.58 19.77 15.52
N LYS A 113 17.70 20.08 16.19
CA LYS A 113 18.39 21.38 16.08
C LYS A 113 19.67 21.34 15.23
N ASN A 114 20.05 20.17 14.72
CA ASN A 114 21.36 19.93 14.09
C ASN A 114 21.24 19.12 12.78
N LEU A 115 20.25 19.45 11.95
CA LEU A 115 19.95 18.71 10.71
C LEU A 115 21.15 18.59 9.76
N ASN A 116 22.01 19.62 9.72
CA ASN A 116 23.23 19.64 8.91
C ASN A 116 24.26 18.57 9.29
N LYS A 117 24.12 17.92 10.46
CA LYS A 117 25.00 16.83 10.90
C LYS A 117 24.48 15.43 10.57
N LEU A 118 23.28 15.30 10.02
CA LEU A 118 22.72 14.01 9.64
C LEU A 118 23.56 13.34 8.54
N GLU A 119 24.10 14.09 7.58
CA GLU A 119 24.93 13.51 6.52
C GLU A 119 26.22 12.91 7.06
N ASP A 120 26.90 13.62 7.98
CA ASP A 120 28.09 13.10 8.68
C ASP A 120 27.76 11.86 9.52
N TYR A 121 26.54 11.79 10.06
CA TYR A 121 26.07 10.66 10.88
C TYR A 121 25.87 9.38 10.06
N PHE A 122 25.29 9.49 8.85
CA PHE A 122 25.04 8.32 7.99
C PHE A 122 26.27 7.88 7.18
N ARG A 123 27.22 8.79 6.93
CA ARG A 123 28.35 8.57 6.01
C ARG A 123 29.17 7.32 6.30
N PRO A 124 29.62 7.02 7.53
CA PRO A 124 30.50 5.87 7.79
C PRO A 124 29.86 4.53 7.34
N CYS A 125 28.62 4.29 7.74
CA CYS A 125 27.92 3.06 7.38
C CYS A 125 27.54 3.01 5.89
N LEU A 126 27.15 4.13 5.28
CA LEU A 126 26.87 4.17 3.83
C LEU A 126 28.12 3.85 3.02
N THR A 127 29.30 4.33 3.43
CA THR A 127 30.58 3.98 2.80
C THR A 127 30.86 2.48 2.93
N GLU A 128 30.66 1.90 4.11
CA GLU A 128 30.84 0.46 4.31
C GLU A 128 29.87 -0.38 3.45
N ALA A 129 28.63 0.08 3.25
CA ALA A 129 27.68 -0.56 2.33
C ALA A 129 28.13 -0.50 0.88
N ILE A 130 28.72 0.62 0.45
CA ILE A 130 29.30 0.77 -0.89
C ILE A 130 30.45 -0.22 -1.07
N GLU A 131 31.34 -0.36 -0.09
CA GLU A 131 32.48 -1.28 -0.18
C GLU A 131 32.06 -2.77 -0.23
N ARG A 132 30.97 -3.14 0.46
CA ARG A 132 30.54 -4.55 0.59
C ARG A 132 29.50 -5.01 -0.44
N ILE A 133 28.73 -4.10 -1.02
CA ILE A 133 27.76 -4.45 -2.08
C ILE A 133 28.45 -4.36 -3.45
N PRO A 134 28.28 -5.34 -4.35
CA PRO A 134 28.84 -5.25 -5.69
C PRO A 134 28.32 -4.03 -6.46
N ALA A 135 29.22 -3.27 -7.12
CA ALA A 135 28.86 -2.01 -7.77
C ALA A 135 27.79 -2.12 -8.86
N ASN A 136 27.72 -3.26 -9.55
CA ASN A 136 26.68 -3.56 -10.54
C ASN A 136 25.28 -3.80 -9.90
N ARG A 137 25.19 -3.93 -8.57
CA ARG A 137 23.94 -4.12 -7.83
C ARG A 137 23.40 -2.84 -7.21
N TYR A 138 24.17 -1.76 -7.07
CA TYR A 138 23.75 -0.53 -6.36
C TYR A 138 22.37 -0.01 -6.80
N LYS A 139 22.14 0.14 -8.12
CA LYS A 139 20.86 0.63 -8.68
C LYS A 139 19.66 -0.29 -8.48
N PHE A 140 19.88 -1.52 -8.04
CA PHE A 140 18.87 -2.54 -7.76
C PHE A 140 18.75 -2.85 -6.26
N SER A 141 19.60 -2.26 -5.43
CA SER A 141 19.62 -2.48 -3.99
C SER A 141 18.82 -1.37 -3.30
N PRO A 142 17.58 -1.62 -2.87
CA PRO A 142 16.80 -0.61 -2.18
C PRO A 142 17.37 -0.27 -0.81
N ILE A 143 17.28 1.02 -0.46
CA ILE A 143 17.64 1.57 0.84
C ILE A 143 16.38 1.98 1.62
N PHE A 144 16.27 1.58 2.88
CA PHE A 144 15.12 1.81 3.75
C PHE A 144 15.55 2.42 5.08
N LEU A 145 14.69 3.22 5.70
CA LEU A 145 14.82 3.63 7.10
C LEU A 145 13.47 3.51 7.80
N GLY A 146 13.45 2.69 8.86
CA GLY A 146 12.33 2.57 9.79
C GLY A 146 12.66 3.30 11.08
N ALA A 147 12.00 4.43 11.31
CA ALA A 147 12.14 5.17 12.57
C ALA A 147 11.15 4.65 13.62
N THR A 148 11.63 4.37 14.83
CA THR A 148 10.83 3.71 15.87
C THR A 148 10.34 4.70 16.92
N ALA A 149 10.28 4.29 18.18
CA ALA A 149 9.66 5.03 19.28
C ALA A 149 10.25 6.44 19.50
N GLY A 150 11.54 6.67 19.25
CA GLY A 150 12.17 7.98 19.41
C GLY A 150 11.54 9.04 18.51
N MET A 151 11.36 8.72 17.23
CA MET A 151 10.68 9.59 16.29
C MET A 151 9.16 9.63 16.51
N ARG A 152 8.53 8.55 17.02
CA ARG A 152 7.12 8.59 17.46
C ARG A 152 6.92 9.61 18.59
N LEU A 153 7.83 9.67 19.57
CA LEU A 153 7.80 10.67 20.65
C LEU A 153 8.10 12.08 20.14
N LEU A 154 9.13 12.23 19.28
CA LEU A 154 9.43 13.53 18.67
C LEU A 154 8.21 14.04 17.90
N ASN A 155 7.58 13.21 17.07
CA ASN A 155 6.41 13.61 16.28
C ASN A 155 5.18 13.94 17.15
N LYS A 156 5.08 13.40 18.37
CA LYS A 156 4.06 13.83 19.35
C LYS A 156 4.35 15.22 19.93
N ARG A 157 5.62 15.61 20.03
CA ARG A 157 6.07 16.88 20.62
C ARG A 157 6.20 17.99 19.59
N ASP A 158 6.87 17.70 18.48
CA ASP A 158 7.21 18.59 17.38
C ASP A 158 7.17 17.82 16.05
N VAL A 159 6.00 17.86 15.41
CA VAL A 159 5.76 17.23 14.09
C VAL A 159 6.67 17.84 13.01
N LYS A 160 6.99 19.14 13.11
CA LYS A 160 7.78 19.86 12.11
C LYS A 160 9.22 19.37 12.15
N ALA A 161 9.82 19.29 13.34
CA ALA A 161 11.15 18.73 13.52
C ALA A 161 11.23 17.29 13.01
N GLY A 162 10.24 16.46 13.35
CA GLY A 162 10.14 15.09 12.87
C GLY A 162 10.12 15.00 11.34
N ARG A 163 9.32 15.85 10.68
CA ARG A 163 9.24 15.93 9.22
C ARG A 163 10.57 16.38 8.58
N GLN A 164 11.19 17.43 9.12
CA GLN A 164 12.46 17.97 8.60
C GLN A 164 13.60 16.95 8.67
N ILE A 165 13.69 16.18 9.75
CA ILE A 165 14.66 15.08 9.89
C ILE A 165 14.44 14.05 8.77
N LEU A 166 13.19 13.58 8.58
CA LEU A 166 12.89 12.57 7.57
C LEU A 166 13.11 13.10 6.14
N GLU A 167 12.76 14.35 5.84
CA GLU A 167 13.03 14.98 4.55
C GLU A 167 14.53 15.10 4.27
N THR A 168 15.33 15.50 5.26
CA THR A 168 16.79 15.56 5.15
C THR A 168 17.38 14.17 4.88
N ILE A 169 16.88 13.13 5.55
CA ILE A 169 17.29 11.74 5.31
C ILE A 169 16.92 11.29 3.89
N ARG A 170 15.72 11.63 3.40
CA ARG A 170 15.32 11.31 2.02
C ARG A 170 16.25 11.96 1.00
N ASP A 171 16.66 13.21 1.24
CA ASP A 171 17.68 13.88 0.41
C ASP A 171 19.01 13.13 0.43
N ILE A 172 19.54 12.79 1.62
CA ILE A 172 20.79 12.01 1.76
C ILE A 172 20.69 10.68 1.00
N PHE A 173 19.59 9.94 1.15
CA PHE A 173 19.42 8.64 0.48
C PHE A 173 19.24 8.78 -1.02
N SER A 174 18.58 9.83 -1.50
CA SER A 174 18.44 10.11 -2.94
C SER A 174 19.78 10.43 -3.63
N ARG A 175 20.76 10.95 -2.87
CA ARG A 175 22.13 11.21 -3.33
C ARG A 175 23.05 9.99 -3.22
N SER A 176 22.61 8.91 -2.57
CA SER A 176 23.37 7.66 -2.47
C SER A 176 23.32 6.87 -3.79
N PRO A 177 24.27 5.95 -4.07
CA PRO A 177 24.25 5.15 -5.30
C PRO A 177 23.16 4.07 -5.30
N PHE A 178 22.46 3.87 -4.19
CA PHE A 178 21.46 2.83 -3.98
C PHE A 178 20.08 3.21 -4.51
N GLN A 179 19.22 2.22 -4.71
CA GLN A 179 17.88 2.44 -5.28
C GLN A 179 16.95 3.16 -4.28
N PHE A 180 16.58 4.40 -4.61
CA PHE A 180 15.64 5.20 -3.83
C PHE A 180 14.59 5.84 -4.76
N VAL A 181 13.33 5.39 -4.68
CA VAL A 181 12.28 5.74 -5.65
C VAL A 181 11.07 6.41 -5.00
N VAL A 182 10.85 6.25 -3.68
CA VAL A 182 9.57 6.60 -3.06
C VAL A 182 9.73 7.23 -1.67
N ALA A 183 8.84 8.18 -1.33
CA ALA A 183 8.68 8.70 0.04
C ALA A 183 8.37 7.61 1.11
N ARG A 184 7.93 6.41 0.69
CA ARG A 184 7.58 5.27 1.58
C ARG A 184 8.79 4.52 2.16
N GLN A 185 9.98 4.67 1.58
CA GLN A 185 11.19 3.97 2.04
C GLN A 185 11.80 4.56 3.32
N VAL A 186 11.49 5.83 3.64
CA VAL A 186 11.89 6.52 4.88
C VAL A 186 10.62 6.93 5.62
N ARG A 187 10.32 6.23 6.72
CA ARG A 187 9.07 6.44 7.48
C ARG A 187 9.22 6.13 8.97
N ILE A 188 8.27 6.65 9.75
CA ILE A 188 8.09 6.25 11.15
C ILE A 188 7.24 4.97 11.16
N LEU A 189 7.76 3.88 11.72
CA LEU A 189 7.02 2.64 11.91
C LEU A 189 6.02 2.80 13.04
N SER A 190 4.83 2.23 12.87
CA SER A 190 3.92 2.04 14.00
C SER A 190 4.54 1.06 15.00
N GLY A 191 4.19 1.21 16.27
CA GLY A 191 4.71 0.30 17.29
C GLY A 191 4.25 -1.14 17.09
N ILE A 192 3.10 -1.35 16.44
CA ILE A 192 2.56 -2.67 16.11
C ILE A 192 3.37 -3.29 14.97
N GLU A 193 3.72 -2.54 13.91
CA GLU A 193 4.61 -3.03 12.84
C GLU A 193 5.96 -3.48 13.41
N GLU A 194 6.60 -2.64 14.23
CA GLU A 194 7.87 -2.97 14.90
C GLU A 194 7.75 -4.26 15.74
N ALA A 195 6.65 -4.41 16.48
CA ALA A 195 6.37 -5.59 17.31
C ALA A 195 6.16 -6.88 16.49
N ILE A 196 5.47 -6.76 15.35
CA ILE A 196 5.20 -7.87 14.44
C ILE A 196 6.48 -8.29 13.71
N ASP A 197 7.20 -7.33 13.15
CA ASP A 197 8.41 -7.60 12.39
C ASP A 197 9.49 -8.23 13.31
N GLY A 198 9.57 -7.80 14.58
CA GLY A 198 10.37 -8.47 15.61
C GLY A 198 9.94 -9.92 15.87
N TRP A 199 8.64 -10.17 15.95
CA TRP A 199 8.09 -11.52 16.12
C TRP A 199 8.38 -12.43 14.91
N ILE A 200 8.29 -11.91 13.69
CA ILE A 200 8.65 -12.63 12.46
C ILE A 200 10.12 -12.99 12.50
N THR A 201 11.01 -12.04 12.78
CA THR A 201 12.46 -12.30 12.90
C THR A 201 12.75 -13.44 13.86
N THR A 202 12.25 -13.36 15.10
CA THR A 202 12.52 -14.39 16.11
C THR A 202 12.05 -15.77 15.68
N ASN A 203 10.84 -15.87 15.15
CA ASN A 203 10.28 -17.16 14.75
C ASN A 203 10.90 -17.72 13.47
N VAL A 204 11.43 -16.87 12.58
CA VAL A 204 12.22 -17.30 11.41
C VAL A 204 13.61 -17.78 11.84
N LEU A 205 14.31 -17.05 12.71
CA LEU A 205 15.63 -17.41 13.22
C LEU A 205 15.62 -18.70 14.06
N LEU A 206 14.47 -19.07 14.64
CA LEU A 206 14.26 -20.34 15.35
C LEU A 206 13.68 -21.45 14.48
N GLU A 207 13.57 -21.23 13.17
CA GLU A 207 13.00 -22.16 12.21
C GLU A 207 11.55 -22.59 12.54
N LYS A 208 10.81 -21.77 13.30
CA LYS A 208 9.37 -21.96 13.59
C LYS A 208 8.50 -21.51 12.43
N ILE A 209 8.94 -20.49 11.69
CA ILE A 209 8.35 -20.07 10.42
C ILE A 209 9.33 -20.44 9.31
N THR A 210 9.03 -21.48 8.53
CA THR A 210 9.89 -21.92 7.42
C THR A 210 9.12 -22.35 6.19
N HIS A 211 9.78 -22.27 5.03
CA HIS A 211 9.27 -22.75 3.74
C HIS A 211 9.00 -24.27 3.71
N ARG A 212 9.70 -25.08 4.53
CA ARG A 212 9.48 -26.55 4.60
C ARG A 212 8.13 -26.93 5.20
N HIS A 213 7.56 -26.10 6.08
CA HIS A 213 6.20 -26.33 6.60
C HIS A 213 5.12 -26.14 5.52
N ALA A 214 5.33 -25.22 4.57
CA ALA A 214 4.41 -24.98 3.46
C ALA A 214 4.36 -26.11 2.42
N GLN A 215 5.45 -26.84 2.20
CA GLN A 215 5.52 -27.92 1.20
C GLN A 215 4.87 -29.24 1.63
N LYS A 216 4.67 -29.47 2.95
CA LYS A 216 4.14 -30.76 3.44
C LYS A 216 2.61 -30.90 3.41
N LYS A 217 1.84 -29.87 3.01
CA LYS A 217 0.35 -29.87 3.11
C LYS A 217 -0.16 -30.36 4.48
N ILE A 218 0.63 -30.21 5.54
CA ILE A 218 0.14 -30.46 6.89
C ILE A 218 -0.66 -29.21 7.24
N GLN A 219 -1.98 -29.28 7.07
CA GLN A 219 -2.85 -28.33 7.73
C GLN A 219 -2.57 -28.42 9.24
N PRO A 220 -2.37 -27.28 9.93
CA PRO A 220 -2.46 -27.19 11.38
C PRO A 220 -3.66 -28.00 11.85
N LYS A 221 -3.43 -29.12 12.54
CA LYS A 221 -4.52 -30.04 12.88
C LYS A 221 -5.38 -29.54 14.03
N ASN A 222 -5.07 -28.39 14.64
CA ASN A 222 -5.89 -27.67 15.63
C ASN A 222 -5.46 -26.19 15.70
N GLU A 223 -6.39 -25.28 16.03
CA GLU A 223 -6.25 -23.80 16.05
C GLU A 223 -5.24 -23.19 17.04
N LEU A 224 -4.35 -24.00 17.61
CA LEU A 224 -3.20 -23.59 18.41
C LEU A 224 -2.02 -24.47 18.00
N ASP A 225 -1.46 -24.25 16.81
CA ASP A 225 -0.25 -24.94 16.37
C ASP A 225 0.92 -24.54 17.28
N ALA A 226 1.16 -25.43 18.23
CA ALA A 226 2.05 -25.30 19.36
C ALA A 226 3.52 -25.42 18.93
N ASP A 227 4.15 -24.29 18.58
CA ASP A 227 5.57 -24.00 18.92
C ASP A 227 6.00 -22.55 18.61
N MET A 228 5.05 -21.63 18.36
CA MET A 228 5.37 -20.22 18.12
C MET A 228 5.87 -19.56 19.41
N ILE A 229 6.90 -18.74 19.27
CA ILE A 229 7.56 -18.05 20.36
C ILE A 229 6.99 -16.63 20.45
N GLY A 230 6.54 -16.25 21.65
CA GLY A 230 6.19 -14.87 21.96
C GLY A 230 7.43 -13.99 22.08
N VAL A 231 7.30 -12.72 21.75
CA VAL A 231 8.41 -11.76 21.75
C VAL A 231 8.08 -10.57 22.64
N LEU A 232 9.03 -10.22 23.50
CA LEU A 232 9.02 -8.98 24.28
C LEU A 232 10.19 -8.13 23.81
N ASP A 233 9.93 -6.90 23.36
CA ASP A 233 10.99 -5.96 23.00
C ASP A 233 10.96 -4.76 23.94
N LEU A 234 12.13 -4.30 24.35
CA LEU A 234 12.27 -3.16 25.26
C LEU A 234 13.29 -2.18 24.71
N GLY A 235 12.76 -1.10 24.14
CA GLY A 235 13.54 0.06 23.72
C GLY A 235 13.70 1.10 24.83
N GLY A 236 14.35 2.22 24.48
CA GLY A 236 14.46 3.37 25.37
C GLY A 236 13.12 4.09 25.59
N ALA A 237 12.28 4.15 24.54
CA ALA A 237 11.04 4.93 24.53
C ALA A 237 9.74 4.11 24.54
N SER A 238 9.76 2.84 24.12
CA SER A 238 8.60 1.94 24.17
C SER A 238 9.00 0.53 24.56
N THR A 239 8.00 -0.27 24.92
CA THR A 239 8.10 -1.73 24.99
C THR A 239 6.98 -2.37 24.17
N GLN A 240 7.25 -3.52 23.58
CA GLN A 240 6.36 -4.24 22.67
C GLN A 240 6.12 -5.65 23.18
N VAL A 241 4.90 -6.14 22.99
CA VAL A 241 4.48 -7.50 23.35
C VAL A 241 3.77 -8.12 22.15
N THR A 242 4.27 -9.27 21.68
CA THR A 242 3.70 -10.00 20.55
C THR A 242 3.63 -11.50 20.84
N PHE A 243 2.47 -12.13 20.67
CA PHE A 243 2.32 -13.60 20.80
C PHE A 243 1.06 -14.11 20.10
N THR A 244 1.02 -15.39 19.76
CA THR A 244 -0.17 -16.02 19.20
C THR A 244 -1.21 -16.30 20.29
N TYR A 245 -2.49 -16.18 19.96
CA TYR A 245 -3.59 -16.38 20.92
C TYR A 245 -4.78 -17.03 20.21
N ASN A 246 -5.76 -17.52 20.97
CA ASN A 246 -6.99 -18.07 20.39
C ASN A 246 -7.91 -16.91 19.93
N LYS A 247 -8.40 -16.96 18.68
CA LYS A 247 -9.12 -15.84 18.03
C LYS A 247 -10.32 -15.32 18.81
N THR A 248 -10.93 -16.19 19.62
CA THR A 248 -12.01 -15.85 20.53
C THR A 248 -11.55 -15.99 21.98
N ILE A 249 -11.86 -14.99 22.79
CA ILE A 249 -11.72 -15.06 24.25
C ILE A 249 -13.15 -15.03 24.81
N ASN A 250 -13.59 -16.11 25.46
CA ASN A 250 -14.97 -16.25 25.96
C ASN A 250 -16.05 -15.98 24.89
N ASN A 251 -15.84 -16.46 23.65
CA ASN A 251 -16.69 -16.20 22.47
C ASN A 251 -16.77 -14.74 22.00
N GLU A 252 -15.96 -13.82 22.55
CA GLU A 252 -15.82 -12.46 22.04
C GLU A 252 -14.57 -12.35 21.15
N PRO A 253 -14.65 -11.69 19.98
CA PRO A 253 -13.50 -11.49 19.11
C PRO A 253 -12.53 -10.46 19.73
N VAL A 254 -11.24 -10.74 19.64
CA VAL A 254 -10.21 -9.74 20.00
C VAL A 254 -10.30 -8.57 19.03
N PRO A 255 -10.28 -7.30 19.51
CA PRO A 255 -10.41 -6.15 18.64
C PRO A 255 -9.33 -6.11 17.55
N ASP A 256 -9.73 -5.83 16.31
CA ASP A 256 -8.84 -5.83 15.14
C ASP A 256 -7.60 -4.96 15.32
N LYS A 257 -7.67 -3.88 16.12
CA LYS A 257 -6.52 -3.00 16.40
C LYS A 257 -5.36 -3.67 17.17
N PHE A 258 -5.58 -4.83 17.77
CA PHE A 258 -4.56 -5.60 18.48
C PHE A 258 -4.22 -6.94 17.79
N SER A 259 -4.89 -7.26 16.68
CA SER A 259 -4.69 -8.47 15.91
C SER A 259 -4.14 -8.14 14.54
N ALA A 260 -3.06 -8.80 14.12
CA ALA A 260 -2.44 -8.52 12.84
C ALA A 260 -2.46 -9.73 11.93
N ASN A 261 -3.12 -9.62 10.77
CA ASN A 261 -3.17 -10.68 9.77
C ASN A 261 -1.92 -10.60 8.87
N ILE A 262 -1.03 -11.59 8.97
CA ILE A 262 0.25 -11.63 8.27
C ILE A 262 0.33 -12.90 7.44
N SER A 263 0.62 -12.78 6.14
CA SER A 263 0.82 -13.93 5.26
C SER A 263 2.30 -14.10 4.91
N LEU A 264 2.90 -15.22 5.34
CA LEU A 264 4.31 -15.56 5.09
C LEU A 264 4.40 -16.99 4.56
N PHE A 265 5.17 -17.19 3.47
CA PHE A 265 5.43 -18.51 2.90
C PHE A 265 4.15 -19.32 2.56
N GLY A 266 3.04 -18.63 2.23
CA GLY A 266 1.75 -19.26 1.93
C GLY A 266 0.88 -19.60 3.14
N ASN A 267 1.31 -19.29 4.37
CA ASN A 267 0.54 -19.45 5.60
C ASN A 267 0.11 -18.09 6.16
N THR A 268 -1.05 -18.06 6.81
CA THR A 268 -1.58 -16.86 7.48
C THR A 268 -1.46 -16.99 9.00
N TYR A 269 -0.87 -15.98 9.63
CA TYR A 269 -0.67 -15.86 11.08
C TYR A 269 -1.45 -14.66 11.61
N ASN A 270 -1.98 -14.78 12.84
CA ASN A 270 -2.73 -13.71 13.50
C ASN A 270 -2.22 -13.47 14.94
N PRO A 271 -0.97 -13.00 15.14
CA PRO A 271 -0.49 -12.68 16.47
C PRO A 271 -1.22 -11.47 17.08
N TYR A 272 -1.37 -11.49 18.40
CA TYR A 272 -1.62 -10.30 19.19
C TYR A 272 -0.35 -9.46 19.18
N ALA A 273 -0.47 -8.15 18.97
CA ALA A 273 0.66 -7.23 19.01
C ALA A 273 0.25 -5.90 19.64
N HIS A 274 1.06 -5.42 20.60
CA HIS A 274 0.87 -4.10 21.18
C HIS A 274 2.20 -3.42 21.50
N SER A 275 2.20 -2.08 21.44
CA SER A 275 3.35 -1.23 21.76
C SER A 275 2.96 -0.18 22.78
N TYR A 276 3.56 -0.28 23.96
CA TYR A 276 3.41 0.65 25.07
C TYR A 276 4.43 1.78 24.89
N LEU A 277 4.03 2.82 24.15
CA LEU A 277 4.83 4.04 24.01
C LEU A 277 4.91 4.77 25.35
N CYS A 278 6.05 5.40 25.66
CA CYS A 278 6.41 5.94 26.98
C CYS A 278 6.84 4.90 28.03
N TRP A 279 6.69 3.61 27.77
CA TRP A 279 7.04 2.53 28.70
C TRP A 279 8.38 1.85 28.43
N GLY A 280 9.20 2.42 27.54
CA GLY A 280 10.61 2.06 27.42
C GLY A 280 11.42 2.49 28.66
N LYS A 281 12.59 1.89 28.86
CA LYS A 281 13.37 2.06 30.10
C LYS A 281 13.82 3.51 30.37
N ASN A 282 14.19 4.26 29.33
CA ASN A 282 14.65 5.65 29.49
C ASN A 282 13.47 6.58 29.86
N GLU A 283 12.31 6.36 29.25
CA GLU A 283 11.09 7.11 29.57
C GLU A 283 10.47 6.69 30.90
N GLY A 284 10.65 5.43 31.31
CA GLY A 284 10.41 4.97 32.68
C GLY A 284 11.23 5.77 33.70
N LEU A 285 12.54 5.92 33.48
CA LEU A 285 13.42 6.66 34.39
C LEU A 285 13.03 8.14 34.50
N LYS A 286 12.67 8.78 33.38
CA LYS A 286 12.18 10.16 33.39
C LYS A 286 10.90 10.29 34.20
N ARG A 287 9.94 9.37 34.06
CA ARG A 287 8.68 9.37 34.82
C ARG A 287 8.90 9.12 36.30
N HIS A 288 9.77 8.17 36.67
CA HIS A 288 10.21 7.95 38.06
C HIS A 288 10.71 9.24 38.70
N ARG A 289 11.67 9.90 38.04
CA ARG A 289 12.26 11.15 38.53
C ARG A 289 11.27 12.31 38.59
N ALA A 290 10.38 12.42 37.61
CA ALA A 290 9.33 13.43 37.60
C ALA A 290 8.41 13.29 38.83
N ARG A 291 8.03 12.05 39.18
CA ARG A 291 7.22 11.78 40.37
C ARG A 291 7.98 11.96 41.67
N LEU A 292 9.24 11.53 41.72
CA LEU A 292 10.11 11.73 42.88
C LEU A 292 10.28 13.22 43.19
N LEU A 293 10.52 14.04 42.16
CA LEU A 293 10.60 15.49 42.30
C LEU A 293 9.26 16.11 42.74
N THR A 294 8.14 15.63 42.19
CA THR A 294 6.81 16.11 42.59
C THR A 294 6.59 15.86 44.09
N ALA A 295 6.86 14.63 44.56
CA ALA A 295 6.74 14.27 45.98
C ALA A 295 7.70 15.08 46.89
N ALA A 296 8.93 15.32 46.44
CA ALA A 296 9.91 16.10 47.19
C ALA A 296 9.48 17.57 47.35
N ILE A 297 8.90 18.17 46.29
CA ILE A 297 8.39 19.55 46.33
C ILE A 297 7.13 19.65 47.18
N ASP A 298 6.22 18.67 47.11
CA ASP A 298 5.02 18.62 47.95
C ASP A 298 5.41 18.56 49.44
N THR A 299 6.53 17.90 49.77
CA THR A 299 7.06 17.80 51.14
C THR A 299 7.87 19.03 51.56
N ASN A 300 8.68 19.60 50.65
CA ASN A 300 9.51 20.78 50.90
C ASN A 300 9.44 21.77 49.72
N PRO A 301 8.48 22.72 49.73
CA PRO A 301 8.31 23.69 48.65
C PRO A 301 9.51 24.64 48.45
N LYS A 302 10.38 24.74 49.46
CA LYS A 302 11.56 25.62 49.51
C LYS A 302 12.84 24.98 48.98
N ILE A 303 12.79 23.77 48.43
CA ILE A 303 13.97 23.02 47.96
C ILE A 303 14.88 23.78 46.97
N PHE A 304 14.32 24.75 46.23
CA PHE A 304 15.07 25.61 45.30
C PHE A 304 15.37 27.03 45.84
N SER A 305 15.15 27.30 47.12
CA SER A 305 15.24 28.65 47.70
C SER A 305 16.43 28.89 48.64
N SER A 306 17.12 27.83 49.08
CA SER A 306 18.09 27.93 50.18
C SER A 306 19.44 27.23 49.98
N SER A 307 19.73 26.62 48.83
CA SER A 307 21.02 25.96 48.57
C SER A 307 21.61 26.33 47.21
N ALA A 308 22.94 26.49 47.16
CA ALA A 308 23.68 26.67 45.92
C ALA A 308 23.62 25.45 44.98
N SER A 309 23.16 24.29 45.49
CA SER A 309 22.98 23.03 44.76
C SER A 309 21.79 22.25 45.35
N PRO A 310 20.58 22.28 44.75
CA PRO A 310 19.45 21.51 45.24
C PRO A 310 19.67 20.01 44.98
N SER A 311 19.29 19.15 45.93
CA SER A 311 19.44 17.69 45.82
C SER A 311 18.22 16.93 46.35
N ILE A 312 17.97 15.74 45.78
CA ILE A 312 16.97 14.77 46.26
C ILE A 312 17.56 13.36 46.28
N ASP A 313 17.12 12.56 47.23
CA ASP A 313 17.50 11.15 47.33
C ASP A 313 16.74 10.31 46.30
N ASP A 314 17.46 9.53 45.49
CA ASP A 314 16.91 8.57 44.54
C ASP A 314 17.21 7.14 45.01
N PRO A 315 16.22 6.41 45.56
CA PRO A 315 16.43 5.05 46.07
C PRO A 315 16.70 4.02 44.97
N CYS A 316 16.42 4.37 43.71
CA CYS A 316 16.71 3.49 42.57
C CYS A 316 18.14 3.66 42.03
N PHE A 317 18.93 4.57 42.62
CA PHE A 317 20.33 4.78 42.32
C PHE A 317 21.21 4.17 43.41
N VAL A 318 22.33 3.59 43.00
CA VAL A 318 23.27 2.92 43.91
C VAL A 318 24.02 3.95 44.78
N PRO A 319 24.42 3.59 46.02
CA PRO A 319 25.16 4.49 46.90
C PRO A 319 26.45 4.99 46.26
N GLY A 320 26.81 6.24 46.52
CA GLY A 320 28.02 6.86 45.96
C GLY A 320 27.89 7.35 44.50
N PHE A 321 26.76 7.08 43.83
CA PHE A 321 26.47 7.65 42.52
C PHE A 321 25.53 8.87 42.60
N ASN A 322 26.04 10.03 42.19
CA ASN A 322 25.27 11.27 42.13
C ASN A 322 25.17 11.77 40.69
N GLN A 323 23.98 12.23 40.29
CA GLN A 323 23.78 12.81 38.97
C GLN A 323 23.08 14.17 39.06
N THR A 324 23.79 15.22 38.64
CA THR A 324 23.22 16.54 38.43
C THR A 324 22.73 16.67 36.99
N LEU A 325 21.46 17.04 36.80
CA LEU A 325 20.90 17.30 35.48
C LEU A 325 19.90 18.46 35.48
N PRO A 326 19.80 19.22 34.37
CA PRO A 326 18.79 20.25 34.24
C PRO A 326 17.40 19.60 34.14
N LEU A 327 16.41 20.20 34.80
CA LEU A 327 15.04 19.66 34.83
C LEU A 327 14.40 19.57 33.43
N THR A 328 14.85 20.40 32.49
CA THR A 328 14.47 20.32 31.08
C THR A 328 14.75 18.95 30.45
N GLN A 329 15.75 18.19 30.91
CA GLN A 329 16.01 16.82 30.41
C GLN A 329 14.95 15.80 30.88
N ILE A 330 14.28 16.05 32.01
CA ILE A 330 13.20 15.20 32.53
C ILE A 330 11.87 15.56 31.85
N PHE A 331 11.59 16.86 31.70
CA PHE A 331 10.31 17.40 31.22
C PHE A 331 10.28 17.79 29.73
N SER A 332 11.33 17.42 28.97
CA SER A 332 11.36 17.55 27.51
C SER A 332 10.60 16.42 26.80
N SER A 333 10.29 15.33 27.51
CA SER A 333 9.53 14.22 26.95
C SER A 333 8.02 14.47 27.06
N PRO A 334 7.22 14.11 26.03
CA PRO A 334 5.77 14.10 26.15
C PRO A 334 5.25 13.06 27.17
N CYS A 335 6.12 12.15 27.65
CA CYS A 335 5.76 11.12 28.62
C CYS A 335 5.68 11.61 30.08
N THR A 336 6.13 12.84 30.38
CA THR A 336 6.14 13.44 31.74
C THR A 336 5.23 14.67 31.84
N VAL A 337 4.28 14.83 30.92
CA VAL A 337 3.44 16.03 30.80
C VAL A 337 2.55 16.26 32.03
N ASN A 338 2.03 15.20 32.64
CA ASN A 338 1.15 15.31 33.81
C ASN A 338 1.90 15.90 35.01
N GLU A 339 3.12 15.40 35.27
CA GLU A 339 3.99 15.93 36.31
C GLU A 339 4.53 17.32 35.94
N LYS A 340 4.80 17.58 34.66
CA LYS A 340 5.26 18.88 34.15
C LYS A 340 4.33 20.03 34.50
N GLN A 341 3.01 19.82 34.43
CA GLN A 341 2.02 20.85 34.75
C GLN A 341 2.13 21.32 36.20
N LYS A 342 2.35 20.38 37.13
CA LYS A 342 2.53 20.70 38.56
C LYS A 342 3.84 21.44 38.84
N LEU A 343 4.85 21.20 38.00
CA LEU A 343 6.23 21.63 38.26
C LEU A 343 6.71 22.76 37.35
N ILE A 344 5.82 23.40 36.58
CA ILE A 344 6.18 24.37 35.53
C ILE A 344 7.04 25.54 36.05
N ASN A 345 6.76 26.00 37.26
CA ASN A 345 7.48 27.10 37.92
C ASN A 345 8.92 26.74 38.36
N TYR A 346 9.29 25.45 38.27
CA TYR A 346 10.59 24.95 38.69
C TYR A 346 11.47 24.54 37.51
N ILE A 347 10.92 24.28 36.33
CA ILE A 347 11.64 23.68 35.18
C ILE A 347 12.87 24.49 34.73
N ASN A 348 12.82 25.82 34.85
CA ASN A 348 13.91 26.72 34.45
C ASN A 348 14.85 27.10 35.60
N LYS A 349 14.69 26.48 36.78
CA LYS A 349 15.58 26.72 37.93
C LYS A 349 16.89 25.94 37.80
N ALA A 350 17.77 26.11 38.79
CA ALA A 350 19.07 25.45 38.85
C ALA A 350 18.98 23.92 38.65
N PRO A 351 20.01 23.29 38.05
CA PRO A 351 20.09 21.83 37.93
C PRO A 351 19.90 21.13 39.28
N LEU A 352 19.23 19.98 39.26
CA LEU A 352 18.96 19.18 40.45
C LEU A 352 19.90 17.99 40.52
N THR A 353 20.45 17.72 41.70
CA THR A 353 21.29 16.56 41.97
C THR A 353 20.47 15.41 42.55
N PHE A 354 20.44 14.27 41.86
CA PHE A 354 19.87 13.02 42.38
C PHE A 354 20.98 12.25 43.09
N VAL A 355 20.78 11.93 44.36
CA VAL A 355 21.74 11.25 45.24
C VAL A 355 21.32 9.80 45.42
N GLY A 356 22.15 8.84 45.02
CA GLY A 356 21.83 7.42 45.14
C GLY A 356 21.89 6.93 46.59
N THR A 357 20.81 6.31 47.06
CA THR A 357 20.73 5.74 48.43
C THR A 357 20.71 4.22 48.45
N GLY A 358 20.49 3.56 47.31
CA GLY A 358 20.49 2.09 47.19
C GLY A 358 19.32 1.37 47.86
N ASN A 359 18.30 2.08 48.34
CA ASN A 359 17.17 1.47 49.05
C ASN A 359 16.23 0.74 48.08
N TYR A 360 16.51 -0.55 47.83
CA TYR A 360 15.73 -1.39 46.91
C TYR A 360 14.24 -1.48 47.27
N SER A 361 13.91 -1.62 48.57
CA SER A 361 12.51 -1.71 49.02
C SER A 361 11.73 -0.45 48.65
N GLN A 362 12.31 0.73 48.91
CA GLN A 362 11.72 2.01 48.56
C GLN A 362 11.64 2.21 47.04
N CYS A 363 12.71 1.87 46.30
CA CYS A 363 12.72 1.92 44.84
C CYS A 363 11.58 1.07 44.25
N ARG A 364 11.46 -0.18 44.71
CA ARG A 364 10.41 -1.11 44.26
C ARG A 364 9.02 -0.55 44.48
N GLN A 365 8.74 0.05 45.65
CA GLN A 365 7.42 0.64 45.92
C GLN A 365 7.12 1.84 45.02
N LEU A 366 8.10 2.72 44.81
CA LEU A 366 7.95 3.87 43.90
C LEU A 366 7.66 3.42 42.46
N LEU A 367 8.35 2.38 42.00
CA LEU A 367 8.14 1.84 40.66
C LEU A 367 6.82 1.06 40.53
N ILE A 368 6.36 0.35 41.57
CA ILE A 368 5.02 -0.28 41.57
C ILE A 368 3.95 0.79 41.33
N ASN A 369 4.07 1.95 41.98
CA ASN A 369 3.14 3.07 41.78
C ASN A 369 3.16 3.63 40.35
N LEU A 370 4.23 3.41 39.56
CA LEU A 370 4.21 3.73 38.13
C LEU A 370 3.26 2.82 37.35
N PHE A 371 3.15 1.54 37.72
CA PHE A 371 2.31 0.55 37.04
C PHE A 371 0.89 0.43 37.64
N ASP A 372 0.71 0.76 38.93
CA ASP A 372 -0.58 0.68 39.62
C ASP A 372 -1.53 1.78 39.12
N THR A 373 -2.28 1.42 38.08
CA THR A 373 -3.39 2.22 37.57
C THR A 373 -4.73 1.71 38.11
N LYS A 374 -4.76 0.60 38.88
CA LYS A 374 -6.01 -0.09 39.26
C LYS A 374 -6.60 0.35 40.60
N ARG A 375 -5.89 1.08 41.48
CA ARG A 375 -6.34 1.22 42.88
C ARG A 375 -7.01 2.52 43.33
N ASN A 376 -6.89 3.67 42.66
CA ASN A 376 -7.45 4.91 43.23
C ASN A 376 -8.14 5.90 42.27
N ASP A 377 -8.22 5.61 40.97
CA ASP A 377 -8.90 6.51 40.03
C ASP A 377 -10.29 5.98 39.67
N LYS A 378 -11.35 6.64 40.14
CA LYS A 378 -12.75 6.43 39.68
C LYS A 378 -12.93 6.68 38.17
N LYS A 379 -11.85 7.06 37.47
CA LYS A 379 -11.73 7.28 36.02
C LYS A 379 -11.04 6.14 35.26
N PHE A 380 -10.85 4.96 35.86
CA PHE A 380 -10.29 3.79 35.15
C PHE A 380 -11.28 3.24 34.11
N ASN A 381 -11.38 3.90 32.94
CA ASN A 381 -12.33 3.52 31.88
C ASN A 381 -11.60 2.78 30.75
N CYS A 382 -11.05 1.60 31.06
CA CYS A 382 -10.67 0.65 30.02
C CYS A 382 -11.96 0.14 29.38
N SER A 383 -12.12 0.28 28.06
CA SER A 383 -13.36 -0.09 27.35
C SER A 383 -13.64 -1.60 27.28
N TYR A 384 -12.88 -2.41 28.03
CA TYR A 384 -12.91 -3.86 28.03
C TYR A 384 -13.12 -4.38 29.46
N LYS A 385 -13.50 -5.66 29.62
CA LYS A 385 -13.59 -6.29 30.95
C LYS A 385 -12.27 -6.10 31.71
N GLN A 386 -12.36 -5.72 32.98
CA GLN A 386 -11.24 -5.31 33.83
C GLN A 386 -10.09 -6.34 33.90
N GLU A 387 -10.42 -7.61 33.66
CA GLU A 387 -9.50 -8.74 33.63
C GLU A 387 -8.54 -8.74 32.42
N TYR A 388 -8.93 -8.13 31.30
CA TYR A 388 -8.11 -7.96 30.09
C TYR A 388 -7.41 -6.61 29.99
N CYS A 389 -7.56 -5.77 31.02
CA CYS A 389 -6.92 -4.46 31.08
C CYS A 389 -5.59 -4.57 31.81
N THR A 390 -4.51 -4.24 31.10
CA THR A 390 -3.15 -4.17 31.62
C THR A 390 -2.80 -2.73 32.04
N PHE A 391 -1.52 -2.47 32.35
CA PHE A 391 -1.02 -1.11 32.57
C PHE A 391 -1.27 -0.21 31.34
N ASP A 392 -1.34 1.10 31.55
CA ASP A 392 -1.68 2.10 30.50
C ASP A 392 -3.09 1.97 29.90
N HIS A 393 -3.99 1.26 30.57
CA HIS A 393 -5.38 1.03 30.14
C HIS A 393 -5.51 0.29 28.80
N ALA A 394 -4.49 -0.48 28.41
CA ALA A 394 -4.49 -1.27 27.18
C ALA A 394 -5.16 -2.64 27.37
N PHE A 395 -5.76 -3.16 26.31
CA PHE A 395 -6.25 -4.54 26.24
C PHE A 395 -5.07 -5.47 26.00
N GLN A 396 -4.97 -6.55 26.78
CA GLN A 396 -4.03 -7.63 26.56
C GLN A 396 -4.70 -8.99 26.88
N PRO A 397 -4.59 -10.00 26.00
CA PRO A 397 -5.01 -11.36 26.31
C PRO A 397 -4.19 -11.92 27.48
N TYR A 398 -4.73 -12.93 28.16
CA TYR A 398 -3.91 -13.74 29.07
C TYR A 398 -2.76 -14.38 28.32
N ILE A 399 -1.59 -14.40 28.95
CA ILE A 399 -0.40 -15.09 28.46
C ILE A 399 -0.72 -16.59 28.40
N PRO A 400 -0.76 -17.23 27.23
CA PRO A 400 -1.07 -18.64 27.14
C PRO A 400 0.00 -19.48 27.85
N SER A 401 -0.43 -20.50 28.59
CA SER A 401 0.46 -21.36 29.40
C SER A 401 1.42 -22.20 28.53
N ASN A 402 1.06 -22.44 27.26
CA ASN A 402 1.83 -23.23 26.31
C ASN A 402 2.86 -22.43 25.47
N ILE A 403 2.89 -21.10 25.58
CA ILE A 403 3.79 -20.25 24.78
C ILE A 403 5.07 -19.93 25.56
N ARG A 404 6.22 -20.02 24.91
CA ARG A 404 7.50 -19.53 25.46
C ARG A 404 7.78 -18.13 24.93
N PHE A 405 8.47 -17.31 25.72
CA PHE A 405 8.78 -15.92 25.37
C PHE A 405 10.29 -15.70 25.25
N ILE A 406 10.68 -14.81 24.33
CA ILE A 406 12.04 -14.28 24.25
C ILE A 406 11.99 -12.75 24.40
N GLY A 407 12.70 -12.23 25.40
CA GLY A 407 12.96 -10.81 25.60
C GLY A 407 14.19 -10.35 24.82
N LEU A 408 14.04 -9.28 24.06
CA LEU A 408 15.07 -8.70 23.19
C LEU A 408 15.56 -7.36 23.74
N SER A 409 16.63 -6.83 23.14
CA SER A 409 17.10 -5.45 23.35
C SER A 409 17.37 -5.15 24.84
N GLY A 410 16.67 -4.17 25.43
CA GLY A 410 16.86 -3.74 26.80
C GLY A 410 16.69 -4.86 27.84
N TYR A 411 15.88 -5.88 27.55
CA TYR A 411 15.83 -7.08 28.39
C TYR A 411 17.21 -7.75 28.45
N TYR A 412 17.74 -8.17 27.30
CA TYR A 412 19.02 -8.87 27.24
C TYR A 412 20.16 -8.09 27.91
N TYR A 413 20.34 -6.80 27.59
CA TYR A 413 21.48 -6.04 28.12
C TYR A 413 21.47 -5.91 29.64
N VAL A 414 20.28 -5.73 30.25
CA VAL A 414 20.15 -5.61 31.69
C VAL A 414 20.35 -6.96 32.36
N PHE A 415 19.74 -8.03 31.86
CA PHE A 415 19.93 -9.38 32.40
C PHE A 415 21.37 -9.88 32.26
N ASN A 416 22.02 -9.63 31.11
CA ASN A 416 23.44 -9.92 30.90
C ASN A 416 24.33 -9.20 31.93
N SER A 417 23.94 -8.01 32.39
CA SER A 417 24.67 -7.26 33.41
C SER A 417 24.42 -7.75 34.84
N LEU A 418 23.25 -8.34 35.13
CA LEU A 418 22.91 -8.91 36.45
C LEU A 418 23.45 -10.33 36.66
N ALA A 419 23.80 -11.02 35.57
CA ALA A 419 24.20 -12.42 35.47
C ALA A 419 25.62 -12.74 35.98
N PHE A 420 26.00 -12.22 37.15
CA PHE A 420 27.29 -12.48 37.80
C PHE A 420 27.54 -13.99 37.98
N GLY A 421 28.47 -14.56 37.19
CA GLY A 421 29.01 -15.92 37.38
C GLY A 421 28.38 -17.08 36.60
N MET A 422 27.54 -16.84 35.58
CA MET A 422 26.93 -17.94 34.82
C MET A 422 27.84 -18.56 33.75
N SER A 423 27.81 -19.89 33.65
CA SER A 423 28.33 -20.63 32.50
C SER A 423 27.55 -20.25 31.25
N LYS A 424 28.17 -19.44 30.37
CA LYS A 424 27.74 -19.38 28.96
C LYS A 424 27.60 -20.83 28.50
N THR A 425 26.42 -21.26 28.05
CA THR A 425 26.34 -22.49 27.28
C THR A 425 27.44 -22.43 26.23
N LYS A 426 28.37 -23.41 26.23
CA LYS A 426 29.61 -23.47 25.41
C LYS A 426 29.31 -23.62 23.92
N ASN A 427 28.37 -22.86 23.39
CA ASN A 427 28.08 -22.76 21.97
C ASN A 427 28.17 -21.28 21.61
N LYS A 428 29.23 -20.90 20.90
CA LYS A 428 29.52 -19.52 20.47
C LYS A 428 28.40 -18.87 19.64
N SER A 429 27.37 -19.64 19.27
CA SER A 429 26.21 -19.24 18.47
C SER A 429 24.94 -18.93 19.26
N LEU A 430 24.92 -19.08 20.59
CA LEU A 430 23.73 -18.86 21.44
C LEU A 430 24.07 -17.98 22.65
N GLU A 431 23.68 -16.71 22.58
CA GLU A 431 23.73 -15.76 23.69
C GLU A 431 22.34 -15.62 24.31
N ARG A 432 21.93 -16.65 25.07
CA ARG A 432 20.60 -16.75 25.68
C ARG A 432 20.67 -17.04 27.17
N TYR A 433 19.86 -16.35 27.96
CA TYR A 433 19.62 -16.63 29.38
C TYR A 433 18.19 -17.14 29.56
N ASP A 434 18.01 -18.22 30.31
CA ASP A 434 16.71 -18.86 30.53
C ASP A 434 16.27 -18.68 31.99
N PHE A 435 15.06 -18.17 32.21
CA PHE A 435 14.56 -17.90 33.56
C PHE A 435 14.20 -19.18 34.31
N LYS A 436 14.05 -20.32 33.64
CA LYS A 436 13.89 -21.61 34.34
C LYS A 436 15.07 -21.92 35.26
N ASP A 437 16.25 -21.38 34.93
CA ASP A 437 17.49 -21.56 35.67
C ASP A 437 17.62 -20.53 36.82
N PHE A 438 16.62 -19.64 36.98
CA PHE A 438 16.60 -18.56 37.98
C PHE A 438 15.28 -18.54 38.79
N PRO A 439 15.29 -19.05 40.03
CA PRO A 439 14.17 -18.85 40.95
C PRO A 439 13.90 -17.36 41.16
N GLN A 440 12.61 -17.00 41.22
CA GLN A 440 12.15 -15.62 41.46
C GLN A 440 12.77 -14.98 42.71
N GLU A 441 13.00 -15.77 43.75
CA GLU A 441 13.60 -15.31 45.02
C GLU A 441 15.08 -14.95 44.85
N GLU A 442 15.85 -15.75 44.11
CA GLU A 442 17.27 -15.50 43.85
C GLU A 442 17.45 -14.21 43.04
N PHE A 443 16.56 -13.97 42.07
CA PHE A 443 16.59 -12.74 41.29
C PHE A 443 16.33 -11.51 42.16
N ALA A 444 15.34 -11.56 43.06
CA ALA A 444 15.04 -10.47 44.00
C ALA A 444 16.20 -10.21 44.98
N GLN A 445 16.88 -11.24 45.46
CA GLN A 445 18.07 -11.12 46.31
C GLN A 445 19.24 -10.46 45.57
N ARG A 446 19.49 -10.87 44.32
CA ARG A 446 20.53 -10.26 43.48
C ARG A 446 20.23 -8.79 43.17
N LEU A 447 18.97 -8.45 42.87
CA LEU A 447 18.56 -7.06 42.70
C LEU A 447 18.84 -6.23 43.96
N ASN A 448 18.50 -6.75 45.14
CA ASN A 448 18.77 -6.08 46.40
C ASN A 448 20.26 -5.81 46.58
N SER A 449 21.09 -6.84 46.36
CA SER A 449 22.55 -6.74 46.45
C SER A 449 23.11 -5.70 45.47
N VAL A 450 22.66 -5.67 44.22
CA VAL A 450 23.12 -4.70 43.21
C VAL A 450 22.74 -3.28 43.60
N CYS A 451 21.53 -3.07 44.14
CA CYS A 451 21.10 -1.73 44.58
C CYS A 451 21.88 -1.22 45.80
N GLU A 452 22.24 -2.10 46.74
CA GLU A 452 22.95 -1.74 47.98
C GLU A 452 24.47 -1.60 47.80
N THR A 453 25.04 -2.11 46.70
CA THR A 453 26.50 -2.04 46.46
C THR A 453 26.93 -0.63 46.05
N GLU A 454 28.03 -0.14 46.63
CA GLU A 454 28.59 1.17 46.30
C GLU A 454 29.05 1.27 44.84
N TYR A 455 28.86 2.44 44.21
CA TYR A 455 29.16 2.68 42.80
C TYR A 455 30.62 2.38 42.41
N SER A 456 31.57 2.75 43.26
CA SER A 456 33.01 2.48 43.08
C SER A 456 33.30 0.97 43.03
N ILE A 457 32.71 0.21 43.94
CA ILE A 457 32.88 -1.24 44.05
C ILE A 457 32.21 -1.95 42.87
N LEU A 458 31.01 -1.52 42.47
CA LEU A 458 30.32 -2.04 41.27
C LEU A 458 31.14 -1.85 39.99
N TYR A 459 31.93 -0.76 39.93
CA TYR A 459 32.74 -0.44 38.77
C TYR A 459 33.97 -1.35 38.63
N GLU A 460 34.57 -1.74 39.76
CA GLU A 460 35.82 -2.52 39.82
C GLU A 460 35.63 -4.03 39.65
N GLN A 461 34.39 -4.53 39.69
CA GLN A 461 34.10 -5.94 39.47
C GLN A 461 34.50 -6.36 38.04
N GLU A 462 35.38 -7.37 37.91
CA GLU A 462 35.88 -7.89 36.62
C GLU A 462 34.76 -8.19 35.61
N GLN A 463 33.61 -8.67 36.11
CA GLN A 463 32.44 -9.06 35.31
C GLN A 463 31.66 -7.86 34.75
N MET A 464 31.88 -6.65 35.28
CA MET A 464 31.28 -5.38 34.84
C MET A 464 32.18 -4.58 33.89
N THR A 465 33.43 -5.00 33.65
CA THR A 465 34.41 -4.27 32.84
C THR A 465 33.99 -4.06 31.37
N ASN A 466 33.22 -5.00 30.80
CA ASN A 466 32.74 -4.95 29.41
C ASN A 466 31.36 -4.27 29.25
N VAL A 467 30.72 -3.85 30.35
CA VAL A 467 29.42 -3.16 30.32
C VAL A 467 29.65 -1.66 30.17
N THR A 468 28.95 -1.00 29.26
CA THR A 468 29.13 0.45 29.09
C THR A 468 28.72 1.24 30.34
N GLU A 469 29.46 2.31 30.63
CA GLU A 469 29.21 3.21 31.77
C GLU A 469 27.77 3.72 31.89
N ALA A 470 27.06 3.87 30.77
CA ALA A 470 25.67 4.30 30.80
C ALA A 470 24.72 3.27 31.44
N TYR A 471 25.00 1.97 31.29
CA TYR A 471 24.17 0.89 31.85
C TYR A 471 24.46 0.66 33.33
N LYS A 472 25.72 0.78 33.75
CA LYS A 472 26.12 0.65 35.16
C LYS A 472 25.40 1.66 36.06
N ARG A 473 25.34 2.92 35.62
CA ARG A 473 24.75 4.04 36.39
C ARG A 473 23.28 3.85 36.75
N ASN A 474 22.52 3.21 35.87
CA ASN A 474 21.07 3.04 36.04
C ASN A 474 20.69 1.58 36.34
N LEU A 475 21.65 0.71 36.67
CA LEU A 475 21.41 -0.74 36.71
C LEU A 475 20.33 -1.13 37.72
N CYS A 476 20.38 -0.59 38.95
CA CYS A 476 19.37 -0.83 39.98
C CYS A 476 17.95 -0.45 39.49
N PHE A 477 17.81 0.75 38.91
CA PHE A 477 16.55 1.19 38.29
C PHE A 477 16.12 0.27 37.14
N ASP A 478 16.96 0.08 36.13
CA ASP A 478 16.64 -0.64 34.89
C ASP A 478 16.19 -2.07 35.21
N ALA A 479 16.91 -2.73 36.12
CA ALA A 479 16.63 -4.09 36.54
C ALA A 479 15.32 -4.21 37.33
N THR A 480 15.10 -3.32 38.30
CA THR A 480 13.86 -3.28 39.08
C THR A 480 12.65 -2.92 38.20
N TYR A 481 12.83 -1.97 37.26
CA TYR A 481 11.79 -1.57 36.32
C TYR A 481 11.39 -2.72 35.39
N ILE A 482 12.35 -3.44 34.82
CA ILE A 482 12.10 -4.60 33.95
C ILE A 482 11.38 -5.71 34.71
N TRP A 483 11.81 -5.99 35.95
CA TRP A 483 11.16 -6.97 36.80
C TRP A 483 9.69 -6.67 37.05
N LEU A 484 9.39 -5.42 37.40
CA LEU A 484 8.02 -4.96 37.64
C LEU A 484 7.21 -4.86 36.34
N LEU A 485 7.84 -4.48 35.23
CA LEU A 485 7.21 -4.53 33.91
C LEU A 485 6.78 -5.95 33.55
N LEU A 486 7.60 -6.96 33.81
CA LEU A 486 7.23 -8.36 33.55
C LEU A 486 6.12 -8.85 34.48
N THR A 487 6.26 -8.61 35.79
CA THR A 487 5.40 -9.20 36.83
C THR A 487 4.10 -8.43 37.08
N TYR A 488 4.17 -7.10 37.20
CA TYR A 488 3.02 -6.23 37.47
C TYR A 488 2.42 -5.64 36.19
N GLY A 489 3.26 -5.28 35.22
CA GLY A 489 2.81 -4.73 33.95
C GLY A 489 2.20 -5.79 33.05
N ILE A 490 3.06 -6.53 32.34
CA ILE A 490 2.68 -7.54 31.34
C ILE A 490 1.95 -8.71 31.98
N GLY A 491 2.27 -9.05 33.23
CA GLY A 491 1.48 -9.99 34.04
C GLY A 491 1.97 -11.43 34.01
N PHE A 492 3.28 -11.67 33.92
CA PHE A 492 3.87 -12.98 34.17
C PHE A 492 3.73 -13.33 35.68
N LYS A 493 3.06 -14.44 36.01
CA LYS A 493 2.78 -14.84 37.40
C LYS A 493 3.39 -16.19 37.75
N GLY A 494 3.92 -16.33 38.96
CA GLY A 494 4.46 -17.58 39.48
C GLY A 494 5.45 -18.23 38.51
N ASP A 495 5.15 -19.46 38.10
CA ASP A 495 6.00 -20.27 37.21
C ASP A 495 6.00 -19.80 35.74
N ASP A 496 5.17 -18.83 35.34
CA ASP A 496 5.16 -18.29 33.97
C ASP A 496 6.53 -17.74 33.55
N LEU A 497 7.28 -17.18 34.51
CA LEU A 497 8.61 -16.65 34.27
C LEU A 497 9.58 -17.74 33.77
N LYS A 498 9.41 -19.01 34.16
CA LYS A 498 10.25 -20.13 33.69
C LYS A 498 10.15 -20.36 32.18
N ARG A 499 9.14 -19.78 31.51
CA ARG A 499 8.94 -19.85 30.06
C ARG A 499 9.56 -18.66 29.30
N LEU A 500 10.15 -17.71 30.02
CA LEU A 500 10.84 -16.55 29.47
C LEU A 500 12.34 -16.83 29.32
N SER A 501 12.91 -16.34 28.23
CA SER A 501 14.35 -16.25 28.05
C SER A 501 14.69 -14.90 27.45
N VAL A 502 15.95 -14.50 27.50
CA VAL A 502 16.42 -13.26 26.86
C VAL A 502 17.59 -13.56 25.94
N ALA A 503 17.62 -12.92 24.77
CA ALA A 503 18.66 -13.18 23.77
C ALA A 503 19.00 -11.92 22.97
N GLN A 504 20.25 -11.80 22.54
CA GLN A 504 20.70 -10.82 21.54
C GLN A 504 20.93 -11.48 20.18
N ASN A 505 21.39 -12.73 20.19
CA ASN A 505 21.67 -13.51 19.00
C ASN A 505 20.98 -14.87 19.10
N LEU A 506 20.39 -15.29 18.00
CA LEU A 506 19.87 -16.64 17.80
C LEU A 506 20.75 -17.36 16.76
N PRO A 507 20.67 -18.69 16.62
CA PRO A 507 21.64 -19.47 15.84
C PRO A 507 21.91 -18.98 14.41
N SER A 508 20.96 -18.28 13.79
CA SER A 508 21.03 -17.82 12.39
C SER A 508 21.12 -16.30 12.21
N GLY A 509 21.26 -15.51 13.29
CA GLY A 509 21.40 -14.07 13.19
C GLY A 509 21.02 -13.26 14.44
N LYS A 510 21.19 -11.94 14.33
CA LYS A 510 20.81 -10.98 15.37
C LYS A 510 19.30 -10.83 15.44
N VAL A 511 18.76 -10.74 16.65
CA VAL A 511 17.33 -10.48 16.87
C VAL A 511 17.01 -8.99 16.70
N GLY A 512 15.78 -8.68 16.29
CA GLY A 512 15.32 -7.32 16.02
C GLY A 512 14.22 -7.31 14.97
N TRP A 513 13.68 -6.16 14.60
CA TRP A 513 12.58 -6.09 13.63
C TRP A 513 13.03 -6.13 12.16
N THR A 514 14.29 -5.78 11.89
CA THR A 514 14.80 -5.52 10.53
C THR A 514 14.75 -6.73 9.58
N LEU A 515 15.05 -7.93 10.05
CA LEU A 515 14.97 -9.15 9.23
C LEU A 515 13.51 -9.49 8.86
N GLY A 516 12.60 -9.45 9.83
CA GLY A 516 11.17 -9.68 9.60
C GLY A 516 10.56 -8.67 8.66
N TYR A 517 10.94 -7.40 8.81
CA TYR A 517 10.59 -6.35 7.86
C TYR A 517 11.10 -6.68 6.46
N MET A 518 12.36 -7.10 6.31
CA MET A 518 12.91 -7.46 4.99
C MET A 518 12.24 -8.67 4.37
N ILE A 519 11.97 -9.71 5.16
CA ILE A 519 11.21 -10.88 4.70
C ILE A 519 9.85 -10.43 4.15
N ASN A 520 9.14 -9.58 4.89
CA ASN A 520 7.88 -9.02 4.44
C ASN A 520 8.05 -8.13 3.19
N GLN A 521 9.09 -7.30 3.11
CA GLN A 521 9.36 -6.45 1.94
C GLN A 521 9.65 -7.26 0.67
N THR A 522 10.22 -8.46 0.80
CA THR A 522 10.47 -9.30 -0.39
C THR A 522 9.19 -9.67 -1.14
N ASN A 523 8.01 -9.61 -0.49
CA ASN A 523 6.71 -9.74 -1.17
C ASN A 523 6.50 -8.71 -2.28
N TYR A 524 7.01 -7.49 -2.07
CA TYR A 524 6.78 -6.35 -2.95
C TYR A 524 7.93 -6.11 -3.94
N ILE A 525 9.11 -6.67 -3.68
CA ILE A 525 10.25 -6.60 -4.59
C ILE A 525 10.05 -7.65 -5.69
N PRO A 526 9.97 -7.28 -6.98
CA PRO A 526 9.78 -8.26 -8.06
C PRO A 526 10.86 -9.35 -8.06
N ALA A 527 10.49 -10.57 -8.45
CA ALA A 527 11.52 -11.57 -8.77
C ALA A 527 12.30 -11.07 -10.00
N GLU A 528 13.63 -11.07 -9.95
CA GLU A 528 14.41 -10.88 -11.17
C GLU A 528 14.35 -12.21 -11.92
N TYR A 529 13.52 -12.27 -12.96
CA TYR A 529 13.51 -13.42 -13.84
C TYR A 529 14.93 -13.58 -14.37
N ARG A 530 15.55 -14.74 -14.16
CA ARG A 530 16.61 -15.19 -15.05
C ARG A 530 16.02 -15.05 -16.46
N GLU A 531 16.50 -14.08 -17.22
CA GLU A 531 16.59 -14.29 -18.66
C GLU A 531 17.44 -15.56 -18.77
N ARG A 532 16.78 -16.70 -18.89
CA ARG A 532 17.30 -17.72 -19.77
C ARG A 532 17.43 -16.97 -21.08
N ILE A 533 18.63 -16.45 -21.33
CA ILE A 533 19.10 -16.21 -22.67
C ILE A 533 18.95 -17.58 -23.31
N ILE A 534 17.79 -17.80 -23.94
CA ILE A 534 17.57 -18.78 -24.96
C ILE A 534 18.39 -18.22 -26.13
N THR A 535 19.72 -18.29 -26.02
CA THR A 535 20.54 -18.43 -27.21
C THR A 535 20.11 -19.75 -27.79
N LYS A 536 19.18 -19.66 -28.75
CA LYS A 536 18.74 -20.69 -29.69
C LYS A 536 19.28 -22.08 -29.34
N LYS A 537 18.47 -22.88 -28.65
CA LYS A 537 18.56 -24.35 -28.72
C LYS A 537 18.55 -24.88 -30.17
N SER A 538 18.31 -24.00 -31.15
CA SER A 538 18.21 -24.27 -32.57
C SER A 538 19.50 -24.08 -33.40
N PHE A 539 20.65 -23.67 -32.83
CA PHE A 539 21.89 -23.54 -33.62
C PHE A 539 22.90 -24.67 -33.36
N VAL A 540 23.12 -25.05 -32.09
CA VAL A 540 24.00 -26.17 -31.74
C VAL A 540 23.35 -27.53 -32.04
N GLY A 541 22.03 -27.66 -31.83
CA GLY A 541 21.27 -28.84 -32.24
C GLY A 541 21.24 -29.03 -33.77
N TRP A 542 21.18 -27.93 -34.52
CA TRP A 542 21.21 -27.97 -35.99
C TRP A 542 22.60 -28.33 -36.56
N LEU A 543 23.68 -27.88 -35.91
CA LEU A 543 25.06 -28.29 -36.26
C LEU A 543 25.35 -29.76 -35.90
N ILE A 544 24.87 -30.25 -34.74
CA ILE A 544 25.09 -31.64 -34.31
C ILE A 544 24.27 -32.63 -35.17
N ILE A 545 23.07 -32.24 -35.63
CA ILE A 545 22.26 -33.05 -36.54
C ILE A 545 22.83 -33.08 -37.96
N ARG A 546 23.51 -32.01 -38.43
CA ARG A 546 24.20 -32.03 -39.73
C ARG A 546 25.57 -32.71 -39.73
N GLN A 547 26.31 -32.72 -38.62
CA GLN A 547 27.54 -33.52 -38.52
C GLN A 547 27.27 -35.03 -38.44
N ARG A 548 26.14 -35.46 -37.84
CA ARG A 548 25.73 -36.87 -37.85
C ARG A 548 25.18 -37.38 -39.19
N ALA A 549 24.76 -36.47 -40.09
CA ALA A 549 24.32 -36.83 -41.44
C ALA A 549 25.48 -36.94 -42.46
N LEU A 550 26.63 -36.32 -42.21
CA LEU A 550 27.83 -36.38 -43.07
C LEU A 550 28.82 -37.50 -42.68
N ALA A 551 28.70 -38.07 -41.48
CA ALA A 551 29.51 -39.20 -41.04
C ALA A 551 28.96 -40.59 -41.46
N ARG A 552 27.88 -40.65 -42.26
CA ARG A 552 27.25 -41.90 -42.74
C ARG A 552 27.46 -42.21 -44.22
N THR A 553 28.41 -41.56 -44.88
CA THR A 553 28.69 -41.78 -46.32
C THR A 553 30.14 -42.20 -46.64
N VAL A 554 30.96 -42.58 -45.65
CA VAL A 554 32.39 -42.93 -45.90
C VAL A 554 32.83 -44.32 -45.39
N GLU A 555 31.98 -45.10 -44.72
CA GLU A 555 32.31 -46.49 -44.35
C GLU A 555 31.49 -47.52 -45.15
N SER A 556 31.67 -47.51 -46.46
CA SER A 556 31.13 -48.54 -47.37
C SER A 556 32.16 -48.90 -48.42
N ALA A 557 33.32 -49.39 -47.97
CA ALA A 557 34.21 -50.21 -48.79
C ALA A 557 35.29 -50.82 -47.90
N LYS A 558 35.05 -52.03 -47.38
CA LYS A 558 35.98 -53.17 -47.44
C LYS A 558 35.53 -54.31 -46.51
N TYR A 559 35.70 -55.52 -47.06
CA TYR A 559 35.65 -56.85 -46.45
C TYR A 559 34.31 -57.57 -46.37
N LEU A 560 34.02 -58.23 -47.49
CA LEU A 560 33.58 -59.62 -47.58
C LEU A 560 34.24 -60.53 -46.53
N GLY A 561 33.47 -61.50 -45.99
CA GLY A 561 34.03 -62.72 -45.40
C GLY A 561 33.12 -63.48 -44.43
N SER A 562 32.56 -64.59 -44.91
CA SER A 562 32.29 -65.87 -44.19
C SER A 562 31.22 -65.98 -43.06
N SER A 563 30.07 -66.56 -43.46
CA SER A 563 29.43 -67.81 -42.98
C SER A 563 28.95 -68.05 -41.53
N ASN A 564 27.65 -68.41 -41.43
CA ASN A 564 26.92 -69.40 -40.59
C ASN A 564 27.18 -69.40 -39.05
N VAL A 565 26.17 -69.41 -38.16
CA VAL A 565 25.33 -70.57 -37.74
C VAL A 565 24.19 -70.11 -36.77
N LEU A 566 23.05 -70.82 -36.82
CA LEU A 566 21.93 -71.09 -35.87
C LEU A 566 22.22 -70.91 -34.34
N ALA A 567 21.32 -70.82 -33.34
CA ALA A 567 19.87 -70.79 -33.13
C ALA A 567 19.57 -70.59 -31.61
N LEU A 568 18.27 -70.51 -31.26
CA LEU A 568 17.59 -70.94 -30.02
C LEU A 568 17.42 -70.00 -28.78
N SER A 569 16.16 -69.60 -28.62
CA SER A 569 15.28 -69.57 -27.42
C SER A 569 15.83 -69.64 -25.99
N THR A 570 15.21 -68.88 -25.08
CA THR A 570 14.45 -69.42 -23.92
C THR A 570 13.65 -68.33 -23.19
N SER A 571 12.66 -68.78 -22.43
CA SER A 571 11.46 -68.08 -21.94
C SER A 571 11.42 -67.91 -20.41
N ARG A 572 10.65 -66.88 -19.97
CA ARG A 572 9.81 -66.80 -18.73
C ARG A 572 10.51 -66.63 -17.34
N PRO A 573 9.79 -66.22 -16.27
CA PRO A 573 9.20 -64.89 -16.01
C PRO A 573 9.58 -64.35 -14.61
N MET A 574 9.34 -63.07 -14.29
CA MET A 574 9.41 -62.60 -12.89
C MET A 574 8.17 -61.82 -12.47
N SER A 575 7.88 -62.02 -11.19
CA SER A 575 6.66 -61.87 -10.43
C SER A 575 6.18 -60.43 -10.21
N THR A 576 4.86 -60.36 -10.07
CA THR A 576 4.00 -59.30 -9.55
C THR A 576 4.51 -58.60 -8.29
N SER A 577 4.48 -57.26 -8.30
CA SER A 577 4.15 -56.46 -7.12
C SER A 577 3.15 -55.36 -7.51
N THR A 578 1.98 -55.46 -6.91
CA THR A 578 0.85 -54.54 -6.98
C THR A 578 1.24 -53.16 -6.47
N THR A 579 1.13 -52.15 -7.33
CA THR A 579 0.98 -50.75 -6.91
C THR A 579 -0.34 -50.22 -7.44
N HIS A 580 -1.20 -49.83 -6.50
CA HIS A 580 -2.48 -49.19 -6.77
C HIS A 580 -2.26 -47.89 -7.54
N HIS A 581 -2.55 -47.89 -8.84
CA HIS A 581 -2.88 -46.66 -9.54
C HIS A 581 -4.27 -46.22 -9.09
N ALA A 582 -4.31 -45.17 -8.27
CA ALA A 582 -5.49 -44.35 -8.11
C ALA A 582 -5.84 -43.77 -9.50
N SER A 583 -6.93 -44.27 -10.07
CA SER A 583 -7.52 -43.76 -11.31
C SER A 583 -7.87 -42.29 -11.13
N ALA A 584 -7.25 -41.42 -11.92
CA ALA A 584 -7.85 -40.13 -12.22
C ALA A 584 -9.15 -40.43 -12.99
N GLN A 585 -10.30 -40.08 -12.40
CA GLN A 585 -11.59 -40.13 -13.06
C GLN A 585 -11.53 -39.28 -14.34
N SER A 586 -11.52 -39.94 -15.50
CA SER A 586 -11.94 -39.33 -16.75
C SER A 586 -13.45 -39.14 -16.68
N THR A 587 -13.92 -37.92 -16.93
CA THR A 587 -15.35 -37.60 -17.02
C THR A 587 -16.04 -38.46 -18.10
N PRO A 588 -17.32 -38.85 -17.90
CA PRO A 588 -18.11 -39.62 -18.88
C PRO A 588 -18.30 -38.91 -20.24
N GLU A 589 -17.98 -37.61 -20.33
CA GLU A 589 -18.04 -36.72 -21.50
C GLU A 589 -17.26 -37.21 -22.74
N VAL A 590 -16.21 -38.01 -22.56
CA VAL A 590 -15.37 -38.47 -23.67
C VAL A 590 -16.02 -39.65 -24.42
N SER A 591 -16.94 -40.38 -23.79
CA SER A 591 -17.51 -41.63 -24.33
C SER A 591 -18.38 -41.42 -25.57
N SER A 592 -19.32 -40.47 -25.56
CA SER A 592 -20.25 -40.20 -26.66
C SER A 592 -19.57 -39.60 -27.90
N ILE A 593 -18.56 -38.73 -27.69
CA ILE A 593 -17.76 -38.14 -28.78
C ILE A 593 -16.82 -39.18 -29.39
N LEU A 594 -16.21 -40.05 -28.56
CA LEU A 594 -15.40 -41.16 -29.07
C LEU A 594 -16.26 -42.18 -29.79
N GLU A 595 -17.44 -42.52 -29.27
CA GLU A 595 -18.42 -43.38 -29.94
C GLU A 595 -18.79 -42.83 -31.32
N GLN A 596 -19.08 -41.53 -31.42
CA GLN A 596 -19.34 -40.87 -32.71
C GLN A 596 -18.12 -40.89 -33.66
N LYS A 597 -16.90 -40.72 -33.14
CA LYS A 597 -15.67 -40.85 -33.93
C LYS A 597 -15.43 -42.28 -34.41
N ILE A 598 -15.81 -43.28 -33.62
CA ILE A 598 -15.71 -44.71 -33.93
C ILE A 598 -16.78 -45.11 -34.97
N LEU A 599 -17.99 -44.55 -34.88
CA LEU A 599 -19.09 -44.77 -35.83
C LEU A 599 -18.88 -44.07 -37.19
N GLY A 600 -17.84 -43.23 -37.32
CA GLY A 600 -17.31 -42.78 -38.62
C GLY A 600 -18.21 -41.86 -39.45
N HIS A 601 -19.26 -41.26 -38.88
CA HIS A 601 -20.23 -40.45 -39.62
C HIS A 601 -20.44 -39.06 -39.01
N GLN A 602 -19.56 -38.11 -39.33
CA GLN A 602 -19.86 -36.68 -39.24
C GLN A 602 -19.30 -35.93 -40.45
N SER A 603 -20.15 -35.13 -41.10
CA SER A 603 -19.73 -34.19 -42.14
C SER A 603 -18.72 -33.21 -41.52
N LYS A 604 -17.50 -33.11 -42.06
CA LYS A 604 -16.48 -32.18 -41.56
C LYS A 604 -16.96 -30.71 -41.59
N GLN A 605 -17.91 -30.40 -42.48
CA GLN A 605 -18.41 -29.06 -42.77
C GLN A 605 -19.32 -28.52 -41.65
N ASP A 606 -20.07 -29.38 -40.93
CA ASP A 606 -20.98 -28.96 -39.85
C ASP A 606 -20.24 -28.50 -38.58
N LEU A 607 -19.07 -29.09 -38.26
CA LEU A 607 -18.28 -28.76 -37.06
C LEU A 607 -17.43 -27.48 -37.18
N GLU A 608 -17.30 -26.93 -38.38
CA GLU A 608 -16.56 -25.69 -38.62
C GLU A 608 -17.33 -24.47 -38.10
N GLU A 609 -18.65 -24.44 -38.35
CA GLU A 609 -19.53 -23.29 -38.07
C GLU A 609 -20.51 -23.54 -36.93
N THR A 610 -20.77 -24.79 -36.58
CA THR A 610 -21.65 -25.16 -35.45
C THR A 610 -20.89 -26.00 -34.43
N GLY A 611 -21.37 -25.95 -33.19
CA GLY A 611 -20.86 -26.76 -32.10
C GLY A 611 -21.97 -27.30 -31.21
N ARG A 612 -21.61 -28.20 -30.31
CA ARG A 612 -22.52 -28.79 -29.31
C ARG A 612 -22.03 -28.47 -27.91
N VAL A 613 -22.95 -28.08 -27.04
CA VAL A 613 -22.64 -27.85 -25.61
C VAL A 613 -22.25 -29.19 -24.98
N LEU A 614 -21.05 -29.23 -24.41
CA LEU A 614 -20.55 -30.36 -23.61
C LEU A 614 -21.02 -30.24 -22.17
N THR A 615 -20.82 -29.05 -21.59
CA THR A 615 -21.22 -28.76 -20.22
C THR A 615 -21.67 -27.32 -20.12
N ILE A 616 -22.58 -27.08 -19.18
CA ILE A 616 -23.09 -25.75 -18.83
C ILE A 616 -23.19 -25.68 -17.30
N GLY A 617 -22.67 -24.60 -16.72
CA GLY A 617 -22.78 -24.35 -15.29
C GLY A 617 -22.33 -22.94 -14.95
N ASP A 618 -23.04 -22.30 -14.01
CA ASP A 618 -22.76 -20.96 -13.49
C ASP A 618 -22.54 -19.90 -14.60
N GLY A 619 -23.31 -19.98 -15.69
CA GLY A 619 -23.21 -19.06 -16.83
C GLY A 619 -22.03 -19.31 -17.79
N ILE A 620 -21.35 -20.45 -17.71
CA ILE A 620 -20.27 -20.85 -18.64
C ILE A 620 -20.63 -22.15 -19.36
N ALA A 621 -20.63 -22.09 -20.70
CA ALA A 621 -20.76 -23.25 -21.56
C ALA A 621 -19.40 -23.68 -22.10
N ARG A 622 -19.12 -24.98 -22.13
CA ARG A 622 -18.05 -25.57 -22.94
C ARG A 622 -18.66 -26.14 -24.20
N VAL A 623 -18.16 -25.74 -25.36
CA VAL A 623 -18.74 -26.10 -26.65
C VAL A 623 -17.72 -26.87 -27.49
N TYR A 624 -18.10 -28.05 -27.98
CA TYR A 624 -17.32 -28.85 -28.91
C TYR A 624 -17.65 -28.47 -30.36
N GLY A 625 -16.64 -28.29 -31.21
CA GLY A 625 -16.81 -27.80 -32.58
C GLY A 625 -16.41 -26.33 -32.71
N LEU A 626 -17.13 -25.54 -33.52
CA LEU A 626 -16.85 -24.12 -33.75
C LEU A 626 -15.39 -23.84 -34.18
N LYS A 627 -14.80 -24.68 -35.04
CA LYS A 627 -13.36 -24.61 -35.36
C LYS A 627 -12.90 -23.27 -35.92
N ASN A 628 -13.80 -22.56 -36.60
CA ASN A 628 -13.49 -21.28 -37.24
C ASN A 628 -13.78 -20.07 -36.33
N ILE A 629 -14.21 -20.28 -35.08
CA ILE A 629 -14.58 -19.18 -34.17
C ILE A 629 -13.40 -18.27 -33.83
N GLN A 630 -13.66 -16.98 -33.78
CA GLN A 630 -12.69 -15.97 -33.37
C GLN A 630 -12.77 -15.71 -31.86
N ALA A 631 -11.67 -15.24 -31.28
CA ALA A 631 -11.69 -14.76 -29.90
C ALA A 631 -12.61 -13.53 -29.79
N GLU A 632 -13.38 -13.45 -28.69
CA GLU A 632 -14.39 -12.40 -28.46
C GLU A 632 -15.55 -12.39 -29.49
N GLU A 633 -15.73 -13.47 -30.26
CA GLU A 633 -16.87 -13.63 -31.16
C GLU A 633 -18.16 -13.92 -30.40
N MET A 634 -19.28 -13.36 -30.88
CA MET A 634 -20.60 -13.67 -30.36
C MET A 634 -21.11 -15.00 -30.93
N VAL A 635 -21.77 -15.78 -30.09
CA VAL A 635 -22.45 -17.02 -30.48
C VAL A 635 -23.91 -16.99 -30.08
N GLU A 636 -24.72 -17.82 -30.73
CA GLU A 636 -26.14 -17.99 -30.46
C GLU A 636 -26.42 -19.46 -30.12
N PHE A 637 -27.06 -19.68 -28.98
CA PHE A 637 -27.52 -20.99 -28.55
C PHE A 637 -28.88 -21.31 -29.18
N SER A 638 -29.22 -22.59 -29.29
CA SER A 638 -30.53 -23.02 -29.83
C SER A 638 -31.75 -22.45 -29.09
N SER A 639 -31.59 -22.02 -27.84
CA SER A 639 -32.59 -21.32 -27.03
C SER A 639 -32.78 -19.83 -27.40
N GLY A 640 -32.00 -19.30 -28.34
CA GLY A 640 -31.98 -17.89 -28.72
C GLY A 640 -31.14 -17.01 -27.78
N LEU A 641 -30.58 -17.59 -26.70
CA LEU A 641 -29.63 -16.87 -25.86
C LEU A 641 -28.32 -16.63 -26.63
N LYS A 642 -27.66 -15.53 -26.29
CA LYS A 642 -26.37 -15.16 -26.85
C LYS A 642 -25.26 -15.49 -25.86
N GLY A 643 -24.05 -15.65 -26.38
CA GLY A 643 -22.83 -15.77 -25.57
C GLY A 643 -21.64 -15.14 -26.27
N MET A 644 -20.50 -15.14 -25.58
CA MET A 644 -19.23 -14.66 -26.12
C MET A 644 -18.13 -15.70 -25.87
N ALA A 645 -17.38 -16.03 -26.93
CA ALA A 645 -16.24 -16.91 -26.85
C ALA A 645 -15.06 -16.19 -26.17
N LEU A 646 -14.58 -16.73 -25.04
CA LEU A 646 -13.47 -16.14 -24.27
C LEU A 646 -12.22 -17.03 -24.24
N ASN A 647 -12.39 -18.35 -24.12
CA ASN A 647 -11.28 -19.30 -24.14
C ASN A 647 -11.41 -20.19 -25.38
N LEU A 648 -10.38 -20.22 -26.21
CA LEU A 648 -10.27 -21.16 -27.33
C LEU A 648 -9.28 -22.27 -26.92
N GLU A 649 -9.80 -23.43 -26.55
CA GLU A 649 -8.99 -24.60 -26.13
C GLU A 649 -8.81 -25.54 -27.33
N PRO A 650 -7.83 -26.47 -27.30
CA PRO A 650 -7.55 -27.35 -28.45
C PRO A 650 -8.73 -28.26 -28.86
N ASP A 651 -9.60 -28.58 -27.91
CA ASP A 651 -10.69 -29.54 -28.06
C ASP A 651 -12.09 -28.93 -27.85
N ASN A 652 -12.19 -27.76 -27.21
CA ASN A 652 -13.45 -27.10 -26.91
C ASN A 652 -13.31 -25.56 -26.85
N VAL A 653 -14.44 -24.87 -26.80
CA VAL A 653 -14.52 -23.42 -26.68
C VAL A 653 -15.27 -23.06 -25.41
N GLY A 654 -14.65 -22.26 -24.54
CA GLY A 654 -15.27 -21.67 -23.36
C GLY A 654 -16.06 -20.42 -23.71
N VAL A 655 -17.38 -20.52 -23.64
CA VAL A 655 -18.34 -19.46 -23.95
C VAL A 655 -19.01 -18.97 -22.68
N VAL A 656 -18.99 -17.66 -22.44
CA VAL A 656 -19.79 -17.04 -21.38
C VAL A 656 -21.18 -16.68 -21.87
N VAL A 657 -22.20 -16.97 -21.08
CA VAL A 657 -23.61 -16.84 -21.47
C VAL A 657 -24.17 -15.47 -21.07
N PHE A 658 -24.84 -14.79 -22.01
CA PHE A 658 -25.54 -13.53 -21.80
C PHE A 658 -27.01 -13.78 -21.44
N GLY A 659 -27.28 -14.33 -20.26
CA GLY A 659 -28.64 -14.59 -19.81
C GLY A 659 -28.74 -15.68 -18.75
N ASN A 660 -29.91 -16.30 -18.65
CA ASN A 660 -30.19 -17.39 -17.71
C ASN A 660 -29.72 -18.73 -18.31
N ASP A 661 -28.71 -19.33 -17.69
CA ASP A 661 -28.10 -20.59 -18.13
C ASP A 661 -29.01 -21.81 -18.02
N ARG A 662 -30.10 -21.75 -17.23
CA ARG A 662 -31.10 -22.83 -17.10
C ARG A 662 -31.82 -23.17 -18.41
N LEU A 663 -31.76 -22.28 -19.40
CA LEU A 663 -32.36 -22.49 -20.72
C LEU A 663 -31.42 -23.22 -21.70
N ILE A 664 -30.18 -23.51 -21.30
CA ILE A 664 -29.19 -24.22 -22.09
C ILE A 664 -28.98 -25.60 -21.49
N LYS A 665 -28.90 -26.62 -22.33
CA LYS A 665 -28.66 -28.02 -21.94
C LYS A 665 -27.43 -28.58 -22.64
N GLU A 666 -26.88 -29.64 -22.05
CA GLU A 666 -25.89 -30.47 -22.72
C GLU A 666 -26.47 -31.04 -24.03
N GLY A 667 -25.66 -31.02 -25.09
CA GLY A 667 -26.05 -31.42 -26.44
C GLY A 667 -26.65 -30.29 -27.29
N ASP A 668 -27.01 -29.15 -26.71
CA ASP A 668 -27.60 -28.03 -27.46
C ASP A 668 -26.66 -27.53 -28.57
N ILE A 669 -27.25 -27.17 -29.71
CA ILE A 669 -26.49 -26.62 -30.84
C ILE A 669 -26.16 -25.15 -30.55
N VAL A 670 -24.91 -24.78 -30.82
CA VAL A 670 -24.40 -23.42 -30.77
C VAL A 670 -23.94 -23.01 -32.17
N LYS A 671 -24.35 -21.82 -32.60
CA LYS A 671 -23.99 -21.26 -33.90
C LYS A 671 -23.15 -20.00 -33.72
N ARG A 672 -22.20 -19.82 -34.63
CA ARG A 672 -21.43 -18.58 -34.74
C ARG A 672 -22.28 -17.46 -35.34
N THR A 673 -22.04 -16.24 -34.90
CA THR A 673 -22.64 -15.05 -35.54
C THR A 673 -21.74 -14.46 -36.62
N GLY A 674 -20.46 -14.83 -36.67
CA GLY A 674 -19.48 -14.27 -37.60
C GLY A 674 -19.00 -12.86 -37.25
N ALA A 675 -19.43 -12.31 -36.09
CA ALA A 675 -19.09 -10.97 -35.66
C ALA A 675 -18.56 -10.96 -34.21
N ILE A 676 -17.47 -10.22 -34.00
CA ILE A 676 -17.03 -9.79 -32.66
C ILE A 676 -18.14 -8.94 -32.05
N VAL A 677 -18.34 -9.06 -30.74
CA VAL A 677 -19.39 -8.34 -30.01
C VAL A 677 -19.46 -6.86 -30.41
N ASP A 678 -20.61 -6.46 -30.90
CA ASP A 678 -20.93 -5.10 -31.32
C ASP A 678 -22.27 -4.64 -30.74
N VAL A 679 -22.50 -3.33 -30.72
CA VAL A 679 -23.72 -2.70 -30.18
C VAL A 679 -24.24 -1.64 -31.14
N PRO A 680 -25.56 -1.38 -31.16
CA PRO A 680 -26.11 -0.24 -31.88
C PRO A 680 -25.53 1.07 -31.33
N ILE A 681 -25.24 2.01 -32.23
CA ILE A 681 -24.76 3.37 -31.91
C ILE A 681 -25.54 4.40 -32.73
N GLY A 682 -25.65 5.64 -32.25
CA GLY A 682 -26.35 6.71 -32.97
C GLY A 682 -27.08 7.68 -32.05
N ASP A 683 -27.60 8.75 -32.65
CA ASP A 683 -28.39 9.76 -31.95
C ASP A 683 -29.76 9.21 -31.49
N GLU A 684 -30.24 8.13 -32.10
CA GLU A 684 -31.49 7.44 -31.76
C GLU A 684 -31.47 6.79 -30.36
N LEU A 685 -30.29 6.71 -29.73
CA LEU A 685 -30.13 6.24 -28.34
C LEU A 685 -30.45 7.31 -27.30
N LEU A 686 -30.43 8.60 -27.68
CA LEU A 686 -30.68 9.70 -26.74
C LEU A 686 -32.10 9.58 -26.16
N GLY A 687 -32.23 9.68 -24.83
CA GLY A 687 -33.49 9.50 -24.12
C GLY A 687 -33.94 8.06 -23.91
N ARG A 688 -33.09 7.08 -24.26
CA ARG A 688 -33.36 5.65 -24.15
C ARG A 688 -32.61 5.00 -22.99
N VAL A 689 -33.19 3.92 -22.47
CA VAL A 689 -32.52 2.99 -21.54
C VAL A 689 -32.31 1.67 -22.26
N VAL A 690 -31.06 1.22 -22.33
CA VAL A 690 -30.64 0.01 -23.04
C VAL A 690 -29.89 -0.94 -22.12
N ASP A 691 -29.92 -2.24 -22.43
CA ASP A 691 -29.08 -3.24 -21.77
C ASP A 691 -27.62 -3.19 -22.28
N ALA A 692 -26.77 -4.08 -21.77
CA ALA A 692 -25.36 -4.16 -22.18
C ALA A 692 -25.13 -4.62 -23.64
N LEU A 693 -26.14 -5.17 -24.31
CA LEU A 693 -26.11 -5.53 -25.74
C LEU A 693 -26.73 -4.44 -26.63
N GLY A 694 -27.25 -3.37 -26.02
CA GLY A 694 -27.89 -2.25 -26.69
C GLY A 694 -29.36 -2.49 -27.04
N ASN A 695 -30.01 -3.50 -26.46
CA ASN A 695 -31.45 -3.68 -26.63
C ASN A 695 -32.21 -2.69 -25.72
N PRO A 696 -33.30 -2.07 -26.20
CA PRO A 696 -34.09 -1.16 -25.38
C PRO A 696 -34.85 -1.91 -24.29
N ILE A 697 -34.77 -1.40 -23.06
CA ILE A 697 -35.45 -1.97 -21.87
C ILE A 697 -36.40 -0.97 -21.18
N ASP A 698 -36.62 0.19 -21.82
CA ASP A 698 -37.50 1.27 -21.33
C ASP A 698 -38.98 1.12 -21.76
N GLY A 699 -39.31 0.13 -22.59
CA GLY A 699 -40.67 -0.09 -23.09
C GLY A 699 -41.12 0.91 -24.17
N LYS A 700 -40.25 1.79 -24.67
CA LYS A 700 -40.58 2.81 -25.70
C LYS A 700 -40.53 2.28 -27.15
N GLY A 701 -40.47 0.97 -27.34
CA GLY A 701 -40.33 0.32 -28.66
C GLY A 701 -38.87 0.14 -29.12
N PRO A 702 -38.64 -0.40 -30.33
CA PRO A 702 -37.29 -0.68 -30.84
C PRO A 702 -36.46 0.59 -31.10
N LEU A 703 -35.15 0.41 -31.31
CA LEU A 703 -34.25 1.49 -31.75
C LEU A 703 -34.21 1.53 -33.29
N ASN A 704 -34.27 2.73 -33.86
CA ASN A 704 -34.27 2.92 -35.32
C ASN A 704 -32.86 3.15 -35.92
N THR A 705 -31.78 2.89 -35.17
CA THR A 705 -30.42 3.03 -35.69
C THR A 705 -30.01 1.83 -36.56
N LYS A 706 -29.36 2.13 -37.68
CA LYS A 706 -28.74 1.13 -38.56
C LYS A 706 -27.22 0.99 -38.33
N LYS A 707 -26.62 1.84 -37.49
CA LYS A 707 -25.17 1.83 -37.25
C LYS A 707 -24.84 0.95 -36.04
N ARG A 708 -23.76 0.19 -36.16
CA ARG A 708 -23.21 -0.64 -35.08
C ARG A 708 -21.71 -0.40 -34.94
N ALA A 709 -21.20 -0.56 -33.72
CA ALA A 709 -19.78 -0.49 -33.45
C ALA A 709 -19.34 -1.63 -32.53
N ARG A 710 -18.15 -2.16 -32.78
CA ARG A 710 -17.52 -3.16 -31.91
C ARG A 710 -17.25 -2.55 -30.55
N VAL A 711 -17.51 -3.31 -29.49
CA VAL A 711 -17.29 -2.83 -28.11
C VAL A 711 -15.82 -2.84 -27.71
N GLY A 712 -15.01 -3.69 -28.33
CA GLY A 712 -13.59 -3.93 -28.02
C GLY A 712 -12.61 -3.25 -28.97
N ILE A 713 -12.85 -1.99 -29.39
CA ILE A 713 -11.90 -1.27 -30.25
C ILE A 713 -10.69 -0.73 -29.47
N LYS A 714 -9.58 -0.49 -30.18
CA LYS A 714 -8.37 0.11 -29.62
C LYS A 714 -8.59 1.59 -29.30
N ALA A 715 -8.02 2.04 -28.19
CA ALA A 715 -7.98 3.46 -27.86
C ALA A 715 -7.22 4.29 -28.91
N PRO A 716 -7.57 5.59 -29.09
CA PRO A 716 -6.79 6.50 -29.93
C PRO A 716 -5.33 6.54 -29.49
N GLY A 717 -4.40 6.51 -30.44
CA GLY A 717 -2.96 6.68 -30.16
C GLY A 717 -2.61 8.09 -29.67
N ILE A 718 -1.33 8.41 -29.55
CA ILE A 718 -0.89 9.73 -29.08
C ILE A 718 -1.18 10.83 -30.12
N ILE A 719 -0.85 10.60 -31.40
CA ILE A 719 -0.93 11.61 -32.48
C ILE A 719 -2.35 12.14 -32.76
N PRO A 720 -3.42 11.32 -32.74
CA PRO A 720 -4.79 11.82 -32.94
C PRO A 720 -5.34 12.67 -31.79
N ARG A 721 -4.66 12.72 -30.64
CA ARG A 721 -5.09 13.48 -29.46
C ARG A 721 -4.55 14.90 -29.47
N ILE A 722 -5.19 15.77 -28.67
CA ILE A 722 -4.68 17.10 -28.34
C ILE A 722 -4.82 17.35 -26.83
N SER A 723 -4.04 18.27 -26.28
CA SER A 723 -4.13 18.67 -24.87
C SER A 723 -5.55 19.15 -24.52
N VAL A 724 -6.01 18.76 -23.34
CA VAL A 724 -7.30 19.19 -22.78
C VAL A 724 -7.20 20.66 -22.34
N ARG A 725 -7.99 21.54 -22.98
CA ARG A 725 -8.04 22.99 -22.71
C ARG A 725 -9.44 23.55 -22.50
N GLU A 726 -10.46 22.73 -22.76
CA GLU A 726 -11.86 23.12 -22.64
C GLU A 726 -12.44 22.60 -21.33
N PRO A 727 -13.07 23.45 -20.51
CA PRO A 727 -13.69 23.01 -19.27
C PRO A 727 -14.94 22.17 -19.52
N MET A 728 -15.13 21.14 -18.71
CA MET A 728 -16.38 20.41 -18.55
C MET A 728 -17.00 20.84 -17.22
N GLN A 729 -17.99 21.72 -17.29
CA GLN A 729 -18.58 22.34 -16.11
C GLN A 729 -19.47 21.34 -15.37
N THR A 730 -19.20 21.10 -14.09
CA THR A 730 -20.02 20.19 -13.28
C THR A 730 -21.18 20.89 -12.59
N GLY A 731 -21.09 22.21 -12.43
CA GLY A 731 -22.09 23.00 -11.71
C GLY A 731 -21.92 22.94 -10.20
N MET A 732 -20.87 22.26 -9.71
CA MET A 732 -20.55 22.15 -8.28
C MET A 732 -19.36 23.05 -7.96
N LYS A 733 -19.58 24.02 -7.06
CA LYS A 733 -18.54 24.97 -6.62
C LYS A 733 -17.25 24.26 -6.21
N ALA A 734 -17.36 23.19 -5.41
CA ALA A 734 -16.20 22.48 -4.89
C ALA A 734 -15.40 21.74 -5.97
N VAL A 735 -16.06 21.22 -7.01
CA VAL A 735 -15.39 20.50 -8.10
C VAL A 735 -14.78 21.49 -9.08
N ASP A 736 -15.59 22.41 -9.62
CA ASP A 736 -15.17 23.35 -10.68
C ASP A 736 -14.06 24.31 -10.22
N SER A 737 -14.00 24.63 -8.92
CA SER A 737 -12.97 25.52 -8.35
C SER A 737 -11.69 24.80 -7.88
N LEU A 738 -11.78 23.60 -7.28
CA LEU A 738 -10.64 22.92 -6.62
C LEU A 738 -10.07 21.74 -7.40
N VAL A 739 -10.92 21.00 -8.11
CA VAL A 739 -10.58 19.79 -8.88
C VAL A 739 -11.29 19.84 -10.24
N PRO A 740 -10.92 20.82 -11.09
CA PRO A 740 -11.61 21.06 -12.35
C PRO A 740 -11.45 19.87 -13.30
N ILE A 741 -12.49 19.65 -14.10
CA ILE A 741 -12.57 18.57 -15.07
C ILE A 741 -12.63 19.16 -16.47
N GLY A 742 -11.81 18.66 -17.38
CA GLY A 742 -11.78 19.08 -18.78
C GLY A 742 -12.49 18.12 -19.74
N ARG A 743 -12.79 18.60 -20.94
CA ARG A 743 -13.35 17.81 -22.03
C ARG A 743 -12.30 16.83 -22.58
N GLY A 744 -12.54 15.53 -22.44
CA GLY A 744 -11.57 14.46 -22.76
C GLY A 744 -10.72 13.98 -21.58
N GLN A 745 -10.95 14.50 -20.37
CA GLN A 745 -10.25 14.07 -19.14
C GLN A 745 -10.91 12.83 -18.52
N ARG A 746 -10.13 12.08 -17.73
CA ARG A 746 -10.62 10.97 -16.90
C ARG A 746 -10.49 11.32 -15.42
N GLU A 747 -11.61 11.58 -14.74
CA GLU A 747 -11.62 12.00 -13.33
C GLU A 747 -12.36 10.97 -12.46
N LEU A 748 -11.64 10.28 -11.59
CA LEU A 748 -12.18 9.23 -10.73
C LEU A 748 -13.01 9.80 -9.57
N ILE A 749 -14.26 9.37 -9.40
CA ILE A 749 -15.04 9.63 -8.19
C ILE A 749 -14.92 8.42 -7.27
N ILE A 750 -14.24 8.60 -6.14
CA ILE A 750 -13.90 7.49 -5.23
C ILE A 750 -14.35 7.82 -3.81
N GLY A 751 -14.83 6.80 -3.10
CA GLY A 751 -15.20 6.90 -1.69
C GLY A 751 -16.10 5.77 -1.24
N ASP A 752 -16.43 5.78 0.04
CA ASP A 752 -17.22 4.72 0.66
C ASP A 752 -18.68 4.74 0.22
N ARG A 753 -19.43 3.71 0.65
CA ARG A 753 -20.88 3.65 0.46
C ARG A 753 -21.55 4.90 1.02
N GLN A 754 -22.58 5.38 0.32
CA GLN A 754 -23.45 6.49 0.77
C GLN A 754 -22.74 7.85 1.01
N THR A 755 -21.60 8.11 0.37
CA THR A 755 -20.87 9.39 0.48
C THR A 755 -21.28 10.47 -0.54
N GLY A 756 -22.23 10.17 -1.43
CA GLY A 756 -22.71 11.10 -2.47
C GLY A 756 -22.09 10.94 -3.86
N LYS A 757 -21.34 9.85 -4.13
CA LYS A 757 -20.68 9.59 -5.44
C LYS A 757 -21.62 9.74 -6.64
N THR A 758 -22.75 9.03 -6.60
CA THR A 758 -23.76 9.07 -7.68
C THR A 758 -24.42 10.45 -7.77
N ALA A 759 -24.59 11.17 -6.65
CA ALA A 759 -25.16 12.52 -6.66
C ALA A 759 -24.27 13.51 -7.43
N VAL A 760 -22.95 13.47 -7.21
CA VAL A 760 -21.95 14.27 -7.95
C VAL A 760 -22.06 14.01 -9.46
N ALA A 761 -22.19 12.74 -9.85
CA ALA A 761 -22.33 12.37 -11.26
C ALA A 761 -23.66 12.84 -11.88
N ILE A 762 -24.79 12.71 -11.16
CA ILE A 762 -26.11 13.16 -11.64
C ILE A 762 -26.16 14.68 -11.79
N ASP A 763 -25.66 15.42 -10.79
CA ASP A 763 -25.63 16.89 -10.84
C ASP A 763 -24.81 17.38 -12.03
N THR A 764 -23.71 16.68 -12.33
CA THR A 764 -22.91 16.93 -13.53
C THR A 764 -23.74 16.76 -14.81
N ILE A 765 -24.57 15.71 -14.92
CA ILE A 765 -25.47 15.52 -16.09
C ILE A 765 -26.50 16.63 -16.16
N ILE A 766 -27.18 16.95 -15.05
CA ILE A 766 -28.23 17.98 -15.00
C ILE A 766 -27.66 19.35 -15.39
N ASN A 767 -26.42 19.64 -14.98
CA ASN A 767 -25.76 20.90 -15.29
C ASN A 767 -25.65 21.17 -16.81
N GLN A 768 -25.58 20.12 -17.64
CA GLN A 768 -25.35 20.27 -19.08
C GLN A 768 -26.56 20.79 -19.86
N LYS A 769 -27.76 20.73 -19.27
CA LYS A 769 -29.01 21.23 -19.88
C LYS A 769 -28.85 22.67 -20.39
N ARG A 770 -28.17 23.53 -19.61
CA ARG A 770 -27.95 24.94 -19.97
C ARG A 770 -27.21 25.14 -21.30
N PHE A 771 -26.33 24.22 -21.65
CA PHE A 771 -25.55 24.27 -22.90
C PHE A 771 -26.28 23.57 -24.04
N ASN A 772 -26.99 22.48 -23.74
CA ASN A 772 -27.78 21.74 -24.72
C ASN A 772 -28.99 22.54 -25.22
N ASP A 773 -29.63 23.33 -24.35
CA ASP A 773 -30.77 24.20 -24.69
C ASP A 773 -30.33 25.47 -25.43
N ALA A 774 -29.09 25.94 -25.24
CA ALA A 774 -28.58 27.16 -25.86
C ALA A 774 -28.28 27.04 -27.37
N GLY A 775 -28.34 25.84 -27.95
CA GLY A 775 -28.24 25.60 -29.39
C GLY A 775 -26.82 25.62 -29.98
N GLU A 776 -25.80 26.09 -29.26
CA GLU A 776 -24.41 26.11 -29.72
C GLU A 776 -23.79 24.70 -29.76
N GLU A 777 -23.69 24.08 -30.94
CA GLU A 777 -23.29 22.67 -31.10
C GLU A 777 -21.94 22.34 -30.45
N LYS A 778 -20.94 23.23 -30.56
CA LYS A 778 -19.62 23.05 -29.93
C LYS A 778 -19.66 23.05 -28.40
N LYS A 779 -20.69 23.66 -27.79
CA LYS A 779 -20.84 23.70 -26.33
C LYS A 779 -21.70 22.56 -25.79
N LYS A 780 -22.50 21.91 -26.64
CA LYS A 780 -23.32 20.76 -26.25
C LYS A 780 -22.48 19.62 -25.68
N LEU A 781 -23.09 18.85 -24.77
CA LEU A 781 -22.48 17.67 -24.16
C LEU A 781 -23.53 16.57 -24.03
N TYR A 782 -23.26 15.43 -24.67
CA TYR A 782 -24.12 14.25 -24.66
C TYR A 782 -23.68 13.31 -23.53
N CYS A 783 -24.61 12.86 -22.69
CA CYS A 783 -24.28 12.12 -21.48
C CYS A 783 -24.60 10.63 -21.62
N ILE A 784 -23.72 9.77 -21.11
CA ILE A 784 -23.91 8.33 -21.04
C ILE A 784 -23.72 7.93 -19.58
N TYR A 785 -24.73 7.31 -18.98
CA TYR A 785 -24.65 6.77 -17.63
C TYR A 785 -24.71 5.24 -17.69
N VAL A 786 -23.65 4.58 -17.25
CA VAL A 786 -23.53 3.12 -17.23
C VAL A 786 -23.75 2.61 -15.81
N ALA A 787 -24.90 1.98 -15.57
CA ALA A 787 -25.25 1.33 -14.31
C ALA A 787 -24.77 -0.13 -14.32
N ILE A 788 -23.83 -0.46 -13.43
CA ILE A 788 -23.16 -1.76 -13.34
C ILE A 788 -23.50 -2.37 -11.98
N GLY A 789 -24.18 -3.52 -11.95
CA GLY A 789 -24.55 -4.21 -10.71
C GLY A 789 -25.43 -3.38 -9.77
N GLN A 790 -26.09 -2.33 -10.27
CA GLN A 790 -27.03 -1.52 -9.49
C GLN A 790 -28.38 -2.24 -9.38
N LYS A 791 -29.17 -1.89 -8.36
CA LYS A 791 -30.55 -2.39 -8.24
C LYS A 791 -31.42 -1.73 -9.32
N ARG A 792 -32.35 -2.50 -9.91
CA ARG A 792 -33.32 -1.99 -10.90
C ARG A 792 -34.11 -0.78 -10.39
N SER A 793 -34.51 -0.79 -9.12
CA SER A 793 -35.22 0.33 -8.48
C SER A 793 -34.37 1.61 -8.44
N THR A 794 -33.06 1.51 -8.16
CA THR A 794 -32.14 2.64 -8.18
C THR A 794 -32.00 3.22 -9.58
N VAL A 795 -31.90 2.37 -10.61
CA VAL A 795 -31.86 2.82 -12.02
C VAL A 795 -33.17 3.51 -12.40
N ALA A 796 -34.33 2.96 -12.02
CA ALA A 796 -35.62 3.59 -12.30
C ALA A 796 -35.76 4.96 -11.63
N GLN A 797 -35.31 5.10 -10.37
CA GLN A 797 -35.29 6.39 -9.68
C GLN A 797 -34.36 7.41 -10.37
N LEU A 798 -33.21 6.96 -10.86
CA LEU A 798 -32.30 7.79 -11.65
C LEU A 798 -32.94 8.27 -12.95
N VAL A 799 -33.55 7.36 -13.73
CA VAL A 799 -34.26 7.69 -14.98
C VAL A 799 -35.33 8.73 -14.71
N LYS A 800 -36.14 8.52 -13.66
CA LYS A 800 -37.17 9.47 -13.24
C LYS A 800 -36.54 10.83 -12.91
N ARG A 801 -35.49 10.87 -12.09
CA ARG A 801 -34.84 12.12 -11.69
C ARG A 801 -34.28 12.91 -12.87
N LEU A 802 -33.65 12.23 -13.83
CA LEU A 802 -33.15 12.86 -15.05
C LEU A 802 -34.29 13.30 -15.97
N THR A 803 -35.43 12.60 -15.97
CA THR A 803 -36.64 13.00 -16.71
C THR A 803 -37.27 14.25 -16.10
N ASP A 804 -37.47 14.25 -14.77
CA ASP A 804 -38.01 15.38 -14.00
C ASP A 804 -37.14 16.63 -14.13
N SER A 805 -35.83 16.46 -14.38
CA SER A 805 -34.87 17.55 -14.60
C SER A 805 -34.67 17.88 -16.08
N ASP A 806 -35.44 17.27 -17.00
CA ASP A 806 -35.35 17.43 -18.45
C ASP A 806 -33.94 17.18 -19.03
N ALA A 807 -33.22 16.25 -18.42
CA ALA A 807 -31.86 15.85 -18.77
C ALA A 807 -31.79 14.54 -19.59
N MET A 808 -32.86 13.74 -19.57
CA MET A 808 -32.91 12.50 -20.36
C MET A 808 -32.80 12.74 -21.87
N LYS A 809 -33.26 13.87 -22.39
CA LYS A 809 -33.26 14.18 -23.84
C LYS A 809 -31.89 14.15 -24.51
N TYR A 810 -30.81 14.33 -23.74
CA TYR A 810 -29.42 14.27 -24.20
C TYR A 810 -28.62 13.17 -23.49
N SER A 811 -29.29 12.27 -22.78
CA SER A 811 -28.66 11.22 -21.99
C SER A 811 -29.04 9.82 -22.47
N VAL A 812 -28.10 8.89 -22.44
CA VAL A 812 -28.31 7.46 -22.66
C VAL A 812 -28.02 6.74 -21.34
N ILE A 813 -28.87 5.79 -20.95
CA ILE A 813 -28.60 4.92 -19.80
C ILE A 813 -28.34 3.51 -20.29
N VAL A 814 -27.16 2.98 -19.99
CA VAL A 814 -26.80 1.58 -20.20
C VAL A 814 -26.92 0.86 -18.87
N ALA A 815 -27.79 -0.13 -18.76
CA ALA A 815 -28.05 -0.81 -17.50
C ALA A 815 -27.74 -2.30 -17.58
N ALA A 816 -26.74 -2.74 -16.82
CA ALA A 816 -26.53 -4.13 -16.42
C ALA A 816 -26.68 -4.22 -14.91
N THR A 817 -27.88 -4.57 -14.48
CA THR A 817 -28.29 -4.58 -13.07
C THR A 817 -27.79 -5.81 -12.33
N ALA A 818 -27.87 -5.80 -11.00
CA ALA A 818 -27.40 -6.91 -10.17
C ALA A 818 -28.08 -8.26 -10.46
N SER A 819 -29.29 -8.25 -11.04
CA SER A 819 -30.01 -9.47 -11.45
C SER A 819 -29.51 -10.07 -12.77
N ASP A 820 -28.73 -9.30 -13.54
CA ASP A 820 -28.28 -9.71 -14.85
C ASP A 820 -26.96 -10.47 -14.73
N ALA A 821 -26.68 -11.36 -15.70
CA ALA A 821 -25.52 -12.24 -15.66
C ALA A 821 -24.18 -11.47 -15.60
N ALA A 822 -23.18 -12.02 -14.93
CA ALA A 822 -21.86 -11.40 -14.78
C ALA A 822 -21.23 -10.93 -16.12
N PRO A 823 -21.36 -11.67 -17.25
CA PRO A 823 -20.84 -11.21 -18.54
C PRO A 823 -21.48 -9.91 -19.05
N LEU A 824 -22.76 -9.65 -18.74
CA LEU A 824 -23.42 -8.38 -19.10
C LEU A 824 -22.88 -7.23 -18.24
N GLN A 825 -22.65 -7.46 -16.94
CA GLN A 825 -22.04 -6.46 -16.04
C GLN A 825 -20.60 -6.14 -16.45
N TYR A 826 -19.83 -7.14 -16.90
CA TYR A 826 -18.51 -6.98 -17.49
C TYR A 826 -18.55 -6.13 -18.78
N LEU A 827 -19.54 -6.37 -19.63
CA LEU A 827 -19.61 -5.78 -20.97
C LEU A 827 -20.16 -4.35 -20.96
N ALA A 828 -21.08 -4.01 -20.05
CA ALA A 828 -21.79 -2.73 -20.06
C ALA A 828 -20.90 -1.49 -20.20
N PRO A 829 -19.74 -1.40 -19.52
CA PRO A 829 -18.85 -0.25 -19.68
C PRO A 829 -18.26 -0.12 -21.09
N TYR A 830 -17.95 -1.24 -21.76
CA TYR A 830 -17.45 -1.24 -23.13
C TYR A 830 -18.54 -0.84 -24.13
N SER A 831 -19.77 -1.29 -23.91
CA SER A 831 -20.94 -0.91 -24.71
C SER A 831 -21.26 0.58 -24.58
N GLY A 832 -21.30 1.10 -23.34
CA GLY A 832 -21.48 2.53 -23.10
C GLY A 832 -20.33 3.36 -23.70
N CYS A 833 -19.09 2.88 -23.62
CA CYS A 833 -17.96 3.54 -24.24
C CYS A 833 -18.11 3.62 -25.77
N ALA A 834 -18.50 2.53 -26.44
CA ALA A 834 -18.74 2.53 -27.89
C ALA A 834 -19.85 3.52 -28.30
N MET A 835 -20.92 3.62 -27.51
CA MET A 835 -21.97 4.63 -27.71
C MET A 835 -21.46 6.05 -27.53
N GLY A 836 -20.59 6.30 -26.54
CA GLY A 836 -19.95 7.59 -26.30
C GLY A 836 -18.93 7.98 -27.39
N GLU A 837 -18.21 7.00 -27.94
CA GLU A 837 -17.24 7.22 -29.02
C GLU A 837 -17.91 7.69 -30.31
N HIS A 838 -19.16 7.31 -30.57
CA HIS A 838 -19.92 7.85 -31.70
C HIS A 838 -19.96 9.39 -31.69
N PHE A 839 -20.20 9.99 -30.52
CA PHE A 839 -20.21 11.44 -30.38
C PHE A 839 -18.80 12.04 -30.51
N ARG A 840 -17.79 11.40 -29.90
CA ARG A 840 -16.37 11.82 -30.01
C ARG A 840 -15.92 11.86 -31.47
N ASP A 841 -16.19 10.79 -32.22
CA ASP A 841 -15.67 10.60 -33.58
C ASP A 841 -16.47 11.37 -34.63
N THR A 842 -17.63 11.94 -34.26
CA THR A 842 -18.42 12.86 -35.09
C THR A 842 -18.15 14.34 -34.78
N GLY A 843 -17.06 14.63 -34.04
CA GLY A 843 -16.66 16.00 -33.69
C GLY A 843 -17.48 16.65 -32.57
N ARG A 844 -18.32 15.87 -31.88
CA ARG A 844 -19.14 16.31 -30.75
C ARG A 844 -18.46 15.95 -29.43
N HIS A 845 -19.04 16.42 -28.32
CA HIS A 845 -18.52 16.16 -26.99
C HIS A 845 -19.48 15.25 -26.22
N ALA A 846 -18.93 14.25 -25.55
CA ALA A 846 -19.66 13.35 -24.69
C ALA A 846 -19.03 13.23 -23.29
N LEU A 847 -19.87 12.90 -22.32
CA LEU A 847 -19.52 12.57 -20.95
C LEU A 847 -20.02 11.15 -20.66
N ILE A 848 -19.14 10.28 -20.18
CA ILE A 848 -19.51 8.93 -19.73
C ILE A 848 -19.25 8.76 -18.23
N ILE A 849 -20.23 8.21 -17.52
CA ILE A 849 -20.15 7.87 -16.10
C ILE A 849 -20.26 6.35 -15.95
N TYR A 850 -19.35 5.74 -15.19
CA TYR A 850 -19.37 4.31 -14.90
C TYR A 850 -19.69 4.06 -13.42
N ASP A 851 -20.88 3.53 -13.09
CA ASP A 851 -21.39 3.36 -11.71
C ASP A 851 -21.72 1.88 -11.38
N ASP A 852 -20.78 1.06 -10.90
CA ASP A 852 -19.38 1.39 -10.64
C ASP A 852 -18.40 0.32 -11.15
N LEU A 853 -17.15 0.74 -11.40
CA LEU A 853 -16.12 -0.14 -11.95
C LEU A 853 -15.63 -1.18 -10.92
N SER A 854 -15.87 -0.97 -9.63
CA SER A 854 -15.65 -1.98 -8.60
C SER A 854 -16.50 -3.23 -8.88
N LYS A 855 -17.78 -3.06 -9.24
CA LYS A 855 -18.66 -4.18 -9.60
C LYS A 855 -18.30 -4.82 -10.94
N GLN A 856 -17.80 -4.04 -11.91
CA GLN A 856 -17.26 -4.61 -13.16
C GLN A 856 -16.07 -5.54 -12.87
N ALA A 857 -15.12 -5.11 -12.02
CA ALA A 857 -13.98 -5.93 -11.65
C ALA A 857 -14.40 -7.23 -10.94
N VAL A 858 -15.40 -7.16 -10.05
CA VAL A 858 -15.96 -8.34 -9.36
C VAL A 858 -16.64 -9.29 -10.35
N ALA A 859 -17.40 -8.77 -11.32
CA ALA A 859 -17.99 -9.58 -12.40
C ALA A 859 -16.91 -10.27 -13.25
N TYR A 860 -15.84 -9.55 -13.60
CA TYR A 860 -14.72 -10.12 -14.35
C TYR A 860 -13.95 -11.18 -13.55
N ARG A 861 -13.81 -10.97 -12.24
CA ARG A 861 -13.24 -11.95 -11.33
C ARG A 861 -14.06 -13.24 -11.31
N GLN A 862 -15.38 -13.13 -11.17
CA GLN A 862 -16.29 -14.29 -11.18
C GLN A 862 -16.14 -15.08 -12.50
N MET A 863 -16.21 -14.39 -13.64
CA MET A 863 -16.02 -15.03 -14.95
C MET A 863 -14.67 -15.74 -15.07
N SER A 864 -13.60 -15.08 -14.63
CA SER A 864 -12.24 -15.62 -14.75
C SER A 864 -12.03 -16.87 -13.91
N LEU A 865 -12.55 -16.89 -12.67
CA LEU A 865 -12.48 -18.05 -11.79
C LEU A 865 -13.28 -19.24 -12.33
N LEU A 866 -14.47 -19.00 -12.88
CA LEU A 866 -15.30 -20.03 -13.49
C LEU A 866 -14.67 -20.58 -14.78
N LEU A 867 -14.00 -19.73 -15.56
CA LEU A 867 -13.15 -20.14 -16.69
C LEU A 867 -11.84 -20.83 -16.25
N ARG A 868 -11.62 -21.00 -14.94
CA ARG A 868 -10.42 -21.59 -14.34
C ARG A 868 -9.12 -20.88 -14.74
N ARG A 869 -9.19 -19.57 -15.01
CA ARG A 869 -8.01 -18.74 -15.18
C ARG A 869 -7.32 -18.56 -13.81
N PRO A 870 -5.98 -18.57 -13.76
CA PRO A 870 -5.26 -18.44 -12.50
C PRO A 870 -5.52 -17.07 -11.85
N PRO A 871 -5.92 -17.03 -10.57
CA PRO A 871 -6.13 -15.77 -9.84
C PRO A 871 -4.83 -15.17 -9.31
N GLY A 872 -4.85 -13.86 -9.05
CA GLY A 872 -3.81 -13.09 -8.39
C GLY A 872 -4.28 -12.48 -7.06
N ARG A 873 -3.81 -11.27 -6.76
CA ARG A 873 -4.16 -10.53 -5.52
C ARG A 873 -5.68 -10.33 -5.40
N GLU A 874 -6.22 -10.56 -4.20
CA GLU A 874 -7.67 -10.46 -3.90
C GLU A 874 -8.54 -11.33 -4.85
N ALA A 875 -7.95 -12.40 -5.37
CA ALA A 875 -8.49 -13.34 -6.35
C ALA A 875 -8.85 -12.76 -7.72
N TYR A 876 -8.49 -11.51 -8.03
CA TYR A 876 -8.67 -10.94 -9.37
C TYR A 876 -7.73 -11.59 -10.38
N PRO A 877 -8.11 -11.72 -11.67
CA PRO A 877 -7.21 -12.22 -12.69
C PRO A 877 -6.05 -11.24 -12.94
N GLY A 878 -4.92 -11.75 -13.45
CA GLY A 878 -3.70 -10.94 -13.64
C GLY A 878 -3.85 -9.75 -14.61
N ASP A 879 -4.87 -9.78 -15.47
CA ASP A 879 -5.19 -8.76 -16.47
C ASP A 879 -6.31 -7.80 -16.03
N VAL A 880 -6.72 -7.79 -14.76
CA VAL A 880 -7.74 -6.83 -14.27
C VAL A 880 -7.31 -5.36 -14.43
N PHE A 881 -6.01 -5.08 -14.42
CA PHE A 881 -5.51 -3.74 -14.76
C PHE A 881 -5.74 -3.41 -16.24
N TYR A 882 -5.55 -4.40 -17.12
CA TYR A 882 -5.78 -4.24 -18.56
C TYR A 882 -7.26 -4.00 -18.88
N LEU A 883 -8.17 -4.62 -18.12
CA LEU A 883 -9.62 -4.37 -18.21
C LEU A 883 -9.95 -2.88 -18.14
N HIS A 884 -9.52 -2.21 -17.06
CA HIS A 884 -9.84 -0.80 -16.83
C HIS A 884 -8.97 0.15 -17.66
N SER A 885 -7.69 -0.19 -17.92
CA SER A 885 -6.83 0.70 -18.71
C SER A 885 -7.28 0.77 -20.17
N ARG A 886 -7.60 -0.36 -20.81
CA ARG A 886 -8.11 -0.37 -22.20
C ARG A 886 -9.49 0.29 -22.34
N LEU A 887 -10.29 0.31 -21.27
CA LEU A 887 -11.56 1.02 -21.21
C LEU A 887 -11.35 2.53 -21.08
N LEU A 888 -10.64 2.97 -20.04
CA LEU A 888 -10.52 4.38 -19.69
C LEU A 888 -9.63 5.17 -20.66
N GLU A 889 -8.64 4.53 -21.30
CA GLU A 889 -7.81 5.17 -22.34
C GLU A 889 -8.57 5.51 -23.63
N ARG A 890 -9.79 5.01 -23.83
CA ARG A 890 -10.64 5.40 -24.97
C ARG A 890 -11.26 6.79 -24.78
N ALA A 891 -11.37 7.27 -23.55
CA ALA A 891 -11.78 8.64 -23.26
C ALA A 891 -10.62 9.60 -23.56
N ALA A 892 -10.80 10.47 -24.56
CA ALA A 892 -9.77 11.41 -25.01
C ALA A 892 -10.39 12.63 -25.71
N LYS A 893 -9.59 13.70 -25.84
CA LYS A 893 -9.86 14.85 -26.72
C LYS A 893 -9.12 14.65 -28.04
N MET A 894 -9.87 14.58 -29.14
CA MET A 894 -9.32 14.45 -30.48
C MET A 894 -8.81 15.80 -31.00
N ASN A 895 -7.81 15.76 -31.86
CA ASN A 895 -7.30 16.93 -32.58
C ASN A 895 -8.26 17.34 -33.72
N ASP A 896 -8.01 18.51 -34.31
CA ASP A 896 -8.91 19.08 -35.32
C ASP A 896 -8.96 18.23 -36.61
N SER A 897 -7.87 17.56 -36.98
CA SER A 897 -7.83 16.65 -38.14
C SER A 897 -8.71 15.40 -37.97
N HIS A 898 -9.07 15.05 -36.74
CA HIS A 898 -9.97 13.95 -36.38
C HIS A 898 -11.31 14.48 -35.84
N GLY A 899 -11.72 15.68 -36.28
CA GLY A 899 -13.04 16.27 -35.97
C GLY A 899 -13.11 17.03 -34.65
N GLY A 900 -12.09 16.98 -33.80
CA GLY A 900 -12.02 17.78 -32.58
C GLY A 900 -12.98 17.35 -31.46
N GLY A 901 -13.66 16.21 -31.56
CA GLY A 901 -14.59 15.75 -30.53
C GLY A 901 -13.90 15.27 -29.26
N SER A 902 -14.68 14.99 -28.21
CA SER A 902 -14.15 14.51 -26.93
C SER A 902 -15.05 13.52 -26.24
N LEU A 903 -14.45 12.57 -25.50
CA LEU A 903 -15.15 11.74 -24.53
C LEU A 903 -14.51 11.95 -23.16
N THR A 904 -15.21 12.61 -22.23
CA THR A 904 -14.81 12.75 -20.81
C THR A 904 -15.33 11.56 -20.02
N ALA A 905 -14.51 10.99 -19.14
CA ALA A 905 -14.90 9.83 -18.32
C ALA A 905 -14.89 10.15 -16.82
N LEU A 906 -15.98 9.81 -16.14
CA LEU A 906 -16.13 9.85 -14.69
C LEU A 906 -16.35 8.44 -14.14
N PRO A 907 -15.29 7.63 -13.98
CA PRO A 907 -15.43 6.34 -13.33
C PRO A 907 -15.74 6.51 -11.84
N ILE A 908 -16.67 5.71 -11.33
CA ILE A 908 -16.95 5.60 -9.90
C ILE A 908 -16.27 4.34 -9.36
N ILE A 909 -15.64 4.47 -8.19
CA ILE A 909 -15.09 3.35 -7.40
C ILE A 909 -15.62 3.42 -5.98
N GLU A 910 -16.16 2.31 -5.51
CA GLU A 910 -16.49 2.10 -4.11
C GLU A 910 -15.28 1.56 -3.36
N THR A 911 -14.83 2.28 -2.33
CA THR A 911 -13.86 1.79 -1.33
C THR A 911 -14.56 1.05 -0.21
N GLN A 912 -13.81 0.24 0.52
CA GLN A 912 -14.27 -0.38 1.77
C GLN A 912 -13.55 0.30 2.94
N ALA A 913 -14.31 0.92 3.84
CA ALA A 913 -13.80 1.62 5.02
C ALA A 913 -12.70 2.67 4.73
N GLY A 914 -12.82 3.37 3.60
CA GLY A 914 -11.89 4.41 3.16
C GLY A 914 -10.55 3.88 2.64
N ASP A 915 -10.39 2.56 2.47
CA ASP A 915 -9.13 1.98 2.02
C ASP A 915 -8.86 2.21 0.53
N VAL A 916 -8.01 3.20 0.26
CA VAL A 916 -7.50 3.51 -1.09
C VAL A 916 -6.33 2.62 -1.51
N SER A 917 -5.81 1.77 -0.62
CA SER A 917 -4.67 0.89 -0.88
C SER A 917 -5.08 -0.52 -1.37
N ALA A 918 -6.38 -0.80 -1.37
CA ALA A 918 -6.96 -1.97 -2.00
C ALA A 918 -6.62 -2.04 -3.50
N TYR A 919 -6.64 -3.25 -4.07
CA TYR A 919 -6.07 -3.49 -5.39
C TYR A 919 -6.76 -2.70 -6.52
N ILE A 920 -8.09 -2.72 -6.58
CA ILE A 920 -8.85 -2.02 -7.63
C ILE A 920 -8.77 -0.49 -7.50
N PRO A 921 -8.98 0.13 -6.33
CA PRO A 921 -8.75 1.55 -6.13
C PRO A 921 -7.36 2.01 -6.60
N THR A 922 -6.30 1.29 -6.21
CA THR A 922 -4.92 1.63 -6.58
C THR A 922 -4.72 1.60 -8.10
N ASN A 923 -5.30 0.62 -8.79
CA ASN A 923 -5.22 0.50 -10.24
C ASN A 923 -5.92 1.69 -10.94
N VAL A 924 -7.14 2.04 -10.52
CA VAL A 924 -7.90 3.10 -11.20
C VAL A 924 -7.35 4.49 -10.89
N ILE A 925 -6.78 4.72 -9.70
CA ILE A 925 -6.04 5.95 -9.38
C ILE A 925 -4.87 6.15 -10.35
N SER A 926 -4.12 5.09 -10.66
CA SER A 926 -2.95 5.18 -11.57
C SER A 926 -3.33 5.34 -13.04
N ILE A 927 -4.49 4.83 -13.47
CA ILE A 927 -5.05 5.02 -14.82
C ILE A 927 -5.70 6.41 -14.97
N THR A 928 -6.17 6.96 -13.85
CA THR A 928 -6.71 8.32 -13.65
C THR A 928 -6.05 9.44 -14.47
N ASP A 929 -6.69 10.59 -14.71
CA ASP A 929 -5.99 11.89 -14.73
C ASP A 929 -6.12 12.64 -13.39
N GLY A 930 -6.98 12.16 -12.51
CA GLY A 930 -7.24 12.78 -11.22
C GLY A 930 -8.30 11.99 -10.46
N GLN A 931 -8.56 12.42 -9.23
CA GLN A 931 -9.59 11.85 -8.39
C GLN A 931 -10.29 12.90 -7.53
N ILE A 932 -11.60 12.70 -7.34
CA ILE A 932 -12.47 13.34 -6.38
C ILE A 932 -12.73 12.32 -5.27
N PHE A 933 -12.15 12.57 -4.10
CA PHE A 933 -12.26 11.69 -2.93
C PHE A 933 -13.38 12.17 -2.00
N LEU A 934 -14.40 11.33 -1.81
CA LEU A 934 -15.54 11.60 -0.95
C LEU A 934 -15.42 10.86 0.39
N GLU A 935 -15.49 11.61 1.48
CA GLU A 935 -15.34 11.08 2.85
C GLU A 935 -16.65 11.02 3.61
N THR A 936 -16.85 9.89 4.29
CA THR A 936 -17.97 9.66 5.19
C THR A 936 -17.98 10.65 6.37
N GLU A 937 -16.81 10.99 6.92
CA GLU A 937 -16.70 11.93 8.04
C GLU A 937 -17.20 13.34 7.66
N LEU A 938 -16.78 13.85 6.50
CA LEU A 938 -17.22 15.17 6.00
C LEU A 938 -18.73 15.19 5.73
N PHE A 939 -19.26 14.09 5.19
CA PHE A 939 -20.69 13.95 4.92
C PHE A 939 -21.54 14.05 6.19
N TYR A 940 -21.09 13.45 7.30
CA TYR A 940 -21.76 13.52 8.60
C TYR A 940 -21.55 14.86 9.32
N LYS A 941 -20.42 15.55 9.09
CA LYS A 941 -20.20 16.94 9.54
C LYS A 941 -21.03 17.98 8.77
N GLY A 942 -21.85 17.56 7.82
CA GLY A 942 -22.71 18.45 7.03
C GLY A 942 -21.99 19.18 5.90
N ILE A 943 -20.77 18.76 5.53
CA ILE A 943 -20.06 19.27 4.35
C ILE A 943 -20.49 18.42 3.16
N ARG A 944 -21.37 18.97 2.31
CA ARG A 944 -21.93 18.28 1.14
C ARG A 944 -21.84 19.23 -0.07
N PRO A 945 -21.21 18.81 -1.20
CA PRO A 945 -20.60 17.50 -1.45
C PRO A 945 -19.38 17.22 -0.55
N ALA A 946 -19.20 15.96 -0.14
CA ALA A 946 -18.27 15.55 0.90
C ALA A 946 -16.82 15.38 0.42
N ILE A 947 -16.31 16.35 -0.34
CA ILE A 947 -15.01 16.29 -1.02
C ILE A 947 -13.87 16.57 -0.02
N ASN A 948 -12.91 15.65 0.06
CA ASN A 948 -11.64 15.91 0.73
C ASN A 948 -10.71 16.70 -0.20
N VAL A 949 -10.47 17.96 0.14
CA VAL A 949 -9.64 18.88 -0.64
C VAL A 949 -8.17 18.44 -0.77
N GLY A 950 -7.63 17.76 0.25
CA GLY A 950 -6.24 17.30 0.28
C GLY A 950 -6.00 16.02 -0.52
N LEU A 951 -6.93 15.06 -0.48
CA LEU A 951 -6.82 13.79 -1.21
C LEU A 951 -7.31 13.89 -2.67
N SER A 952 -8.12 14.90 -2.98
CA SER A 952 -8.64 15.13 -4.33
C SER A 952 -7.66 15.94 -5.19
N VAL A 953 -7.41 15.48 -6.42
CA VAL A 953 -6.44 16.09 -7.34
C VAL A 953 -6.91 15.96 -8.78
N SER A 954 -6.73 17.01 -9.57
CA SER A 954 -6.87 16.98 -11.03
C SER A 954 -5.49 17.31 -11.62
N ARG A 955 -4.87 16.37 -12.36
CA ARG A 955 -3.53 16.58 -12.94
C ARG A 955 -3.55 17.53 -14.14
N VAL A 956 -4.70 17.67 -14.82
CA VAL A 956 -4.90 18.70 -15.84
C VAL A 956 -4.93 20.10 -15.19
N GLY A 957 -5.53 20.20 -14.01
CA GLY A 957 -5.53 21.41 -13.20
C GLY A 957 -6.15 22.61 -13.90
N SER A 958 -5.56 23.79 -13.71
CA SER A 958 -6.15 25.07 -14.19
C SER A 958 -6.27 25.20 -15.71
N ALA A 959 -5.69 24.28 -16.50
CA ALA A 959 -5.91 24.24 -17.95
C ALA A 959 -7.36 23.86 -18.31
N ALA A 960 -8.07 23.20 -17.40
CA ALA A 960 -9.48 22.85 -17.51
C ALA A 960 -10.42 23.88 -16.85
N GLN A 961 -9.99 25.12 -16.63
CA GLN A 961 -10.81 26.19 -16.04
C GLN A 961 -10.98 27.36 -17.00
N THR A 962 -12.09 28.09 -16.86
CA THR A 962 -12.21 29.42 -17.45
C THR A 962 -11.22 30.38 -16.80
N LYS A 963 -10.80 31.43 -17.52
CA LYS A 963 -9.84 32.40 -17.00
C LYS A 963 -10.38 33.10 -15.75
N ALA A 964 -11.68 33.41 -15.71
CA ALA A 964 -12.39 33.96 -14.55
C ALA A 964 -12.32 33.03 -13.33
N MET A 965 -12.65 31.74 -13.47
CA MET A 965 -12.58 30.79 -12.35
C MET A 965 -11.13 30.64 -11.84
N LYS A 966 -10.17 30.54 -12.76
CA LYS A 966 -8.74 30.48 -12.43
C LYS A 966 -8.26 31.69 -11.63
N GLN A 967 -8.72 32.90 -11.97
CA GLN A 967 -8.38 34.13 -11.26
C GLN A 967 -8.86 34.12 -9.81
N VAL A 968 -10.05 33.55 -9.54
CA VAL A 968 -10.63 33.55 -8.19
C VAL A 968 -10.23 32.34 -7.35
N SER A 969 -10.10 31.15 -7.94
CA SER A 969 -9.86 29.91 -7.19
C SER A 969 -8.40 29.51 -7.06
N GLY A 970 -7.47 30.19 -7.77
CA GLY A 970 -6.06 29.80 -7.83
C GLY A 970 -5.35 29.66 -6.48
N LYS A 971 -5.71 30.50 -5.49
CA LYS A 971 -5.18 30.42 -4.12
C LYS A 971 -6.06 29.58 -3.17
N MET A 972 -7.32 29.35 -3.53
CA MET A 972 -8.34 28.76 -2.65
C MET A 972 -7.99 27.34 -2.21
N LYS A 973 -7.45 26.51 -3.12
CA LYS A 973 -7.06 25.13 -2.79
C LYS A 973 -5.94 25.08 -1.75
N LEU A 974 -4.94 25.96 -1.88
CA LEU A 974 -3.84 26.06 -0.93
C LEU A 974 -4.32 26.57 0.42
N GLU A 975 -5.15 27.61 0.44
CA GLU A 975 -5.74 28.16 1.68
C GLU A 975 -6.59 27.14 2.42
N LEU A 976 -7.42 26.35 1.72
CA LEU A 976 -8.22 25.28 2.33
C LEU A 976 -7.38 24.11 2.81
N ALA A 977 -6.27 23.79 2.13
CA ALA A 977 -5.33 22.77 2.59
C ALA A 977 -4.63 23.22 3.88
N GLN A 978 -4.12 24.46 3.92
CA GLN A 978 -3.52 25.07 5.11
C GLN A 978 -4.52 25.15 6.26
N TYR A 979 -5.75 25.56 5.98
CA TYR A 979 -6.84 25.56 6.95
C TYR A 979 -7.03 24.18 7.57
N ARG A 980 -7.09 23.10 6.77
CA ARG A 980 -7.26 21.75 7.32
C ARG A 980 -6.09 21.30 8.19
N GLU A 981 -4.86 21.61 7.78
CA GLU A 981 -3.68 21.30 8.60
C GLU A 981 -3.79 22.00 9.95
N VAL A 982 -4.10 23.29 9.97
CA VAL A 982 -4.16 24.10 11.18
C VAL A 982 -5.39 23.80 12.03
N ALA A 983 -6.54 23.49 11.44
CA ALA A 983 -7.78 23.15 12.14
C ALA A 983 -7.63 21.89 13.00
N ALA A 984 -6.83 20.91 12.56
CA ALA A 984 -6.52 19.74 13.37
C ALA A 984 -5.72 20.08 14.64
N PHE A 985 -4.86 21.10 14.59
CA PHE A 985 -4.06 21.56 15.74
C PHE A 985 -4.81 22.53 16.65
N ALA A 986 -5.67 23.38 16.09
CA ALA A 986 -6.46 24.37 16.82
C ALA A 986 -7.40 23.75 17.86
N GLN A 987 -7.75 22.46 17.74
CA GLN A 987 -8.55 21.74 18.74
C GLN A 987 -7.83 21.57 20.09
N PHE A 988 -6.50 21.73 20.13
CA PHE A 988 -5.68 21.50 21.33
C PHE A 988 -4.99 22.77 21.86
N GLY A 989 -5.13 23.91 21.19
CA GLY A 989 -4.50 25.18 21.56
C GLY A 989 -5.49 26.15 22.19
N SER A 990 -5.17 26.69 23.36
CA SER A 990 -6.00 27.70 24.04
C SER A 990 -5.75 29.12 23.55
N ASP A 991 -4.56 29.38 22.97
CA ASP A 991 -4.15 30.70 22.50
C ASP A 991 -3.52 30.57 21.12
N LEU A 992 -4.10 31.25 20.14
CA LEU A 992 -3.71 31.17 18.73
C LEU A 992 -3.24 32.54 18.27
N ASP A 993 -2.11 32.61 17.57
CA ASP A 993 -1.63 33.87 16.99
C ASP A 993 -2.62 34.43 15.96
N ALA A 994 -2.57 35.74 15.72
CA ALA A 994 -3.54 36.43 14.87
C ALA A 994 -3.56 35.91 13.41
N ALA A 995 -2.43 35.44 12.88
CA ALA A 995 -2.38 34.90 11.52
C ALA A 995 -3.08 33.53 11.46
N THR A 996 -2.85 32.67 12.46
CA THR A 996 -3.55 31.39 12.63
C THR A 996 -5.05 31.59 12.81
N GLN A 997 -5.47 32.55 13.65
CA GLN A 997 -6.89 32.88 13.81
C GLN A 997 -7.52 33.36 12.49
N SER A 998 -6.83 34.24 11.75
CA SER A 998 -7.32 34.71 10.45
C SER A 998 -7.46 33.58 9.44
N LEU A 999 -6.51 32.63 9.40
CA LEU A 999 -6.55 31.47 8.52
C LEU A 999 -7.73 30.55 8.88
N LEU A 1000 -7.96 30.27 10.16
CA LEU A 1000 -9.09 29.47 10.63
C LEU A 1000 -10.42 30.15 10.31
N ASN A 1001 -10.52 31.45 10.60
CA ASN A 1001 -11.72 32.24 10.32
C ASN A 1001 -12.08 32.23 8.84
N ARG A 1002 -11.10 32.44 7.96
CA ARG A 1002 -11.33 32.40 6.51
C ARG A 1002 -11.66 30.98 6.04
N GLY A 1003 -10.90 29.98 6.49
CA GLY A 1003 -11.07 28.59 6.07
C GLY A 1003 -12.44 27.99 6.43
N VAL A 1004 -12.98 28.32 7.61
CA VAL A 1004 -14.35 27.93 8.00
C VAL A 1004 -15.38 28.53 7.03
N ARG A 1005 -15.26 29.81 6.68
CA ARG A 1005 -16.21 30.49 5.77
C ARG A 1005 -16.12 29.98 4.34
N LEU A 1006 -14.91 29.70 3.85
CA LEU A 1006 -14.72 29.05 2.55
C LEU A 1006 -15.31 27.63 2.55
N THR A 1007 -15.22 26.90 3.66
CA THR A 1007 -15.82 25.57 3.80
C THR A 1007 -17.35 25.64 3.76
N GLU A 1008 -17.96 26.61 4.44
CA GLU A 1008 -19.41 26.87 4.37
C GLU A 1008 -19.86 27.29 2.97
N LEU A 1009 -19.08 28.14 2.30
CA LEU A 1009 -19.34 28.63 0.94
C LEU A 1009 -19.35 27.49 -0.09
N LEU A 1010 -18.54 26.45 0.12
CA LEU A 1010 -18.47 25.29 -0.77
C LEU A 1010 -19.62 24.30 -0.58
N LYS A 1011 -20.44 24.43 0.46
CA LYS A 1011 -21.63 23.60 0.62
C LYS A 1011 -22.64 23.89 -0.49
N GLN A 1012 -23.24 22.84 -1.03
CA GLN A 1012 -24.20 22.94 -2.10
C GLN A 1012 -25.25 21.84 -1.98
N GLY A 1013 -26.51 22.22 -2.15
CA GLY A 1013 -27.62 21.27 -2.16
C GLY A 1013 -27.54 20.33 -3.37
N GLN A 1014 -28.01 19.11 -3.17
CA GLN A 1014 -28.10 18.11 -4.24
C GLN A 1014 -29.11 18.53 -5.31
N TYR A 1015 -28.81 18.28 -6.59
CA TYR A 1015 -29.65 18.63 -7.73
C TYR A 1015 -29.83 20.14 -7.96
N VAL A 1016 -28.93 20.96 -7.41
CA VAL A 1016 -28.94 22.43 -7.58
C VAL A 1016 -27.63 22.88 -8.24
N PRO A 1017 -27.35 22.50 -9.51
CA PRO A 1017 -26.13 22.90 -10.19
C PRO A 1017 -26.12 24.40 -10.51
N MET A 1018 -25.00 25.06 -10.26
CA MET A 1018 -24.81 26.51 -10.38
C MET A 1018 -24.13 26.89 -11.70
N ALA A 1019 -24.51 28.02 -12.31
CA ALA A 1019 -23.82 28.55 -13.49
C ALA A 1019 -22.39 28.98 -13.16
N ILE A 1020 -21.48 28.91 -14.14
CA ILE A 1020 -20.07 29.24 -13.89
C ILE A 1020 -19.90 30.72 -13.48
N GLU A 1021 -20.64 31.62 -14.11
CA GLU A 1021 -20.65 33.05 -13.79
C GLU A 1021 -21.16 33.34 -12.37
N GLU A 1022 -22.13 32.54 -11.88
CA GLU A 1022 -22.65 32.61 -10.53
C GLU A 1022 -21.60 32.08 -9.53
N GLN A 1023 -20.98 30.93 -9.83
CA GLN A 1023 -19.93 30.36 -8.99
C GLN A 1023 -18.76 31.33 -8.84
N VAL A 1024 -18.32 31.96 -9.94
CA VAL A 1024 -17.21 32.93 -9.92
C VAL A 1024 -17.52 34.09 -8.98
N CYS A 1025 -18.73 34.66 -9.02
CA CYS A 1025 -19.11 35.78 -8.15
C CYS A 1025 -19.18 35.37 -6.67
N VAL A 1026 -19.70 34.17 -6.38
CA VAL A 1026 -19.80 33.64 -5.01
C VAL A 1026 -18.40 33.36 -4.44
N ILE A 1027 -17.55 32.65 -5.20
CA ILE A 1027 -16.17 32.35 -4.80
C ILE A 1027 -15.36 33.62 -4.63
N TYR A 1028 -15.54 34.61 -5.50
CA TYR A 1028 -14.91 35.93 -5.39
C TYR A 1028 -15.16 36.58 -4.02
N ALA A 1029 -16.41 36.60 -3.55
CA ALA A 1029 -16.76 37.18 -2.27
C ALA A 1029 -16.00 36.52 -1.10
N GLY A 1030 -15.87 35.19 -1.12
CA GLY A 1030 -15.12 34.43 -0.13
C GLY A 1030 -13.61 34.67 -0.18
N VAL A 1031 -13.00 34.46 -1.35
CA VAL A 1031 -11.52 34.49 -1.49
C VAL A 1031 -10.91 35.88 -1.33
N ARG A 1032 -11.69 36.94 -1.60
CA ARG A 1032 -11.27 38.33 -1.36
C ARG A 1032 -11.48 38.79 0.09
N GLY A 1033 -12.00 37.93 0.97
CA GLY A 1033 -12.19 38.21 2.39
C GLY A 1033 -13.40 39.10 2.71
N HIS A 1034 -14.32 39.30 1.76
CA HIS A 1034 -15.52 40.11 2.00
C HIS A 1034 -16.49 39.46 3.00
N LEU A 1035 -16.38 38.15 3.19
CA LEU A 1035 -17.20 37.37 4.12
C LEU A 1035 -16.58 37.20 5.51
N ASP A 1036 -15.33 37.67 5.73
CA ASP A 1036 -14.56 37.39 6.95
C ASP A 1036 -15.23 37.92 8.23
N LYS A 1037 -16.09 38.94 8.13
CA LYS A 1037 -16.85 39.51 9.25
C LYS A 1037 -18.21 38.86 9.49
N LEU A 1038 -18.70 38.04 8.55
CA LEU A 1038 -19.99 37.35 8.70
C LEU A 1038 -19.85 36.10 9.56
N ASP A 1039 -20.89 35.77 10.32
CA ASP A 1039 -20.94 34.51 11.07
C ASP A 1039 -20.97 33.31 10.10
N PRO A 1040 -20.18 32.24 10.35
CA PRO A 1040 -20.17 31.03 9.52
C PRO A 1040 -21.56 30.45 9.23
N SER A 1041 -22.47 30.45 10.20
CA SER A 1041 -23.82 29.91 10.06
C SER A 1041 -24.70 30.69 9.07
N LYS A 1042 -24.31 31.92 8.75
CA LYS A 1042 -25.04 32.84 7.86
C LYS A 1042 -24.53 32.82 6.42
N ILE A 1043 -23.39 32.19 6.15
CA ILE A 1043 -22.76 32.16 4.82
C ILE A 1043 -23.68 31.56 3.75
N THR A 1044 -24.32 30.43 4.02
CA THR A 1044 -25.23 29.80 3.03
C THR A 1044 -26.47 30.66 2.75
N LYS A 1045 -26.99 31.39 3.75
CA LYS A 1045 -28.10 32.33 3.55
C LYS A 1045 -27.65 33.57 2.76
N PHE A 1046 -26.48 34.10 3.08
CA PHE A 1046 -25.85 35.19 2.35
C PHE A 1046 -25.69 34.82 0.87
N GLU A 1047 -25.16 33.64 0.56
CA GLU A 1047 -24.97 33.18 -0.81
C GLU A 1047 -26.28 33.19 -1.60
N GLN A 1048 -27.35 32.62 -1.04
CA GLN A 1048 -28.66 32.58 -1.69
C GLN A 1048 -29.22 33.98 -1.96
N ALA A 1049 -29.16 34.88 -0.96
CA ALA A 1049 -29.64 36.24 -1.09
C ALA A 1049 -28.77 37.07 -2.07
N PHE A 1050 -27.46 36.88 -2.03
CA PHE A 1050 -26.52 37.55 -2.93
C PHE A 1050 -26.73 37.12 -4.39
N LEU A 1051 -26.93 35.82 -4.64
CA LEU A 1051 -27.26 35.32 -5.97
C LEU A 1051 -28.59 35.87 -6.48
N GLN A 1052 -29.61 35.98 -5.62
CA GLN A 1052 -30.89 36.61 -6.00
C GLN A 1052 -30.71 38.09 -6.35
N HIS A 1053 -29.91 38.82 -5.56
CA HIS A 1053 -29.59 40.21 -5.82
C HIS A 1053 -28.84 40.40 -7.15
N LEU A 1054 -27.82 39.59 -7.42
CA LEU A 1054 -27.10 39.59 -8.70
C LEU A 1054 -28.04 39.32 -9.88
N LYS A 1055 -28.90 38.29 -9.77
CA LYS A 1055 -29.86 37.94 -10.82
C LYS A 1055 -30.95 38.99 -11.03
N GLY A 1056 -31.33 39.71 -9.98
CA GLY A 1056 -32.37 40.74 -10.04
C GLY A 1056 -31.87 42.09 -10.55
N GLN A 1057 -30.73 42.55 -10.04
CA GLN A 1057 -30.29 43.95 -10.19
C GLN A 1057 -28.96 44.12 -10.95
N HIS A 1058 -28.16 43.05 -11.08
CA HIS A 1058 -26.81 43.12 -11.66
C HIS A 1058 -26.53 42.01 -12.70
N LYS A 1059 -27.51 41.77 -13.59
CA LYS A 1059 -27.38 40.76 -14.66
C LYS A 1059 -26.21 41.05 -15.61
N ASP A 1060 -25.89 42.32 -15.80
CA ASP A 1060 -24.79 42.79 -16.63
C ASP A 1060 -23.42 42.25 -16.17
N ILE A 1061 -23.22 42.06 -14.86
CA ILE A 1061 -22.00 41.44 -14.32
C ILE A 1061 -21.93 39.96 -14.68
N LEU A 1062 -23.04 39.23 -14.51
CA LEU A 1062 -23.12 37.81 -14.85
C LEU A 1062 -22.89 37.59 -16.36
N GLU A 1063 -23.45 38.46 -17.21
CA GLU A 1063 -23.24 38.46 -18.65
C GLU A 1063 -21.80 38.81 -19.05
N SER A 1064 -21.18 39.79 -18.38
CA SER A 1064 -19.76 40.15 -18.59
C SER A 1064 -18.85 38.96 -18.30
N VAL A 1065 -19.02 38.29 -17.14
CA VAL A 1065 -18.23 37.11 -16.76
C VAL A 1065 -18.46 35.95 -17.73
N ARG A 1066 -19.71 35.71 -18.15
CA ARG A 1066 -20.06 34.63 -19.08
C ARG A 1066 -19.48 34.85 -20.49
N SER A 1067 -19.60 36.06 -21.04
CA SER A 1067 -19.19 36.37 -22.40
C SER A 1067 -17.67 36.52 -22.54
N LYS A 1068 -17.02 37.25 -21.61
CA LYS A 1068 -15.58 37.49 -21.64
C LYS A 1068 -14.77 36.32 -21.07
N SER A 1069 -15.39 35.45 -20.27
CA SER A 1069 -14.74 34.34 -19.56
C SER A 1069 -13.56 34.77 -18.66
N GLU A 1070 -13.51 36.05 -18.28
CA GLU A 1070 -12.46 36.71 -17.50
C GLU A 1070 -13.06 37.81 -16.61
N ILE A 1071 -12.50 38.03 -15.43
CA ILE A 1071 -12.79 39.21 -14.61
C ILE A 1071 -11.84 40.33 -15.06
N THR A 1072 -12.35 41.28 -15.85
CA THR A 1072 -11.58 42.47 -16.25
C THR A 1072 -11.45 43.46 -15.10
N PRO A 1073 -10.51 44.42 -15.12
CA PRO A 1073 -10.37 45.42 -14.06
C PRO A 1073 -11.67 46.20 -13.77
N GLU A 1074 -12.45 46.51 -14.81
CA GLU A 1074 -13.75 47.20 -14.68
C GLU A 1074 -14.78 46.30 -14.00
N THR A 1075 -14.79 45.00 -14.36
CA THR A 1075 -15.68 44.01 -13.76
C THR A 1075 -15.31 43.75 -12.29
N ASP A 1076 -14.01 43.71 -11.97
CA ASP A 1076 -13.50 43.57 -10.60
C ASP A 1076 -13.90 44.75 -9.71
N ALA A 1077 -13.71 45.99 -10.19
CA ALA A 1077 -14.08 47.19 -9.45
C ALA A 1077 -15.58 47.24 -9.14
N LYS A 1078 -16.42 46.96 -10.15
CA LYS A 1078 -17.88 46.95 -10.00
C LYS A 1078 -18.35 45.80 -9.10
N LEU A 1079 -17.80 44.60 -9.27
CA LEU A 1079 -18.15 43.44 -8.43
C LEU A 1079 -17.78 43.68 -6.96
N LYS A 1080 -16.63 44.31 -6.70
CA LYS A 1080 -16.20 44.70 -5.35
C LYS A 1080 -17.20 45.66 -4.70
N GLU A 1081 -17.63 46.69 -5.41
CA GLU A 1081 -18.62 47.66 -4.92
C GLU A 1081 -19.95 46.97 -4.57
N ILE A 1082 -20.46 46.12 -5.47
CA ILE A 1082 -21.69 45.37 -5.29
C ILE A 1082 -21.59 44.46 -4.05
N VAL A 1083 -20.50 43.69 -3.92
CA VAL A 1083 -20.30 42.79 -2.78
C VAL A 1083 -20.23 43.58 -1.47
N GLN A 1084 -19.48 44.69 -1.43
CA GLN A 1084 -19.35 45.50 -0.22
C GLN A 1084 -20.67 46.18 0.19
N SER A 1085 -21.39 46.75 -0.77
CA SER A 1085 -22.72 47.33 -0.54
C SER A 1085 -23.70 46.28 -0.02
N PHE A 1086 -23.75 45.11 -0.68
CA PHE A 1086 -24.65 44.04 -0.28
C PHE A 1086 -24.32 43.49 1.11
N VAL A 1087 -23.04 43.20 1.41
CA VAL A 1087 -22.60 42.77 2.75
C VAL A 1087 -22.96 43.80 3.82
N GLY A 1088 -22.82 45.11 3.54
CA GLY A 1088 -23.19 46.18 4.46
C GLY A 1088 -24.69 46.27 4.74
N SER A 1089 -25.52 45.96 3.74
CA SER A 1089 -26.99 45.95 3.87
C SER A 1089 -27.58 44.63 4.38
N PHE A 1090 -26.80 43.53 4.32
CA PHE A 1090 -27.24 42.20 4.71
C PHE A 1090 -27.40 42.12 6.22
N LYS A 1091 -28.65 42.25 6.70
CA LYS A 1091 -29.00 42.03 8.10
C LYS A 1091 -28.87 40.55 8.41
N ALA A 1092 -27.84 40.26 9.18
CA ALA A 1092 -27.43 38.94 9.62
C ALA A 1092 -28.59 38.16 10.29
#